data_AF-A0A5C6X9J9-F1
#
_entry.id   AF-A0A5C6X9J9-F1
#
_cell.length_a   1.000
_cell.length_b   1.000
_cell.length_c   1.000
_cell.angle_alpha   90.00
_cell.angle_beta   90.00
_cell.angle_gamma   90.00
#
_symmetry.space_group_name_H-M   'P 1'
#
loop_
_entity.id
_entity.type
_entity.pdbx_description
1 polymer ?
#
loop_
_entity_poly.entity_id
_entity_poly.type
_entity_poly.pdbx_seq_one_letter_code
_entity_poly.pdbx_strand_id
1 'polypeptide(L)'
;MMRPTRPLKRRLAPASATFAGLALFLGLSGVATAQDAPNISPAAPWQACLDGATPSTQNVPGVDISNLDTIPADLDILDTNPAFDEVVLDFDDDLSNEEILAFTRAKGLSAELNSPFSDDENVFVARVEEGAAPYVKDCLAQSAPSGWLESVEENIEYRAYFVPDDPLYQFQWNFEQVGAEEAWKVSTGRDVVVAVIDTGVTVADDANRGIKVGKDLQGIATVPGYDFVDKTDFVYDGHGHGTHVAGTIAQATNNGYGVAGLAFESKIMPLRVLNSRGFGSVADIADAVRFAADNGAQVINMSLGGPLPSLVLKRAVDYAHKKGVTVVAAAGNGGKRSPSYPAAYNHAFAVAATQFDQRTTFYSQWGSYVDIAAPGGNTRIDQNGDGRPDGIMQETHPAGQTSKHEFALYMGTSMASPHVAAAAALVIANGITHPDKVQKVLQKAADTSMREKYDSEEEYRERYGAGLLQADKAVKQSATDQGTTRYGGALLLVLLTAFGLRRRDMMGRLPDHLPLVATSAAVVAGGLFFIPLLVPAGGALGFVANVIGRPLAEANVLVSGLGAHQNPLLASFLIPLVAYAFLGGHRVGRALAGGIALGMAGFSLTEAFQLTSDVSWIPGMNILDRVWLAVNGLLSLAIGFFGLKRD
;
A
#
# COMPACT_ATOMS: atom_id res chain seq x y z
N MET A 1 52.11 -41.59 -3.81
CA MET A 1 53.43 -41.51 -3.16
C MET A 1 53.94 -40.06 -3.27
N MET A 2 54.54 -39.52 -2.21
CA MET A 2 55.35 -38.26 -2.15
C MET A 2 54.75 -36.90 -2.62
N ARG A 3 54.33 -36.12 -1.61
CA ARG A 3 54.54 -34.66 -1.45
C ARG A 3 56.06 -34.36 -1.18
N PRO A 4 56.54 -33.11 -0.95
CA PRO A 4 56.32 -31.81 -1.63
C PRO A 4 57.59 -30.88 -1.64
N THR A 5 57.42 -29.57 -1.94
CA THR A 5 58.27 -28.40 -1.51
C THR A 5 59.69 -28.23 -2.11
N ARG A 6 60.43 -27.10 -2.07
CA ARG A 6 60.52 -25.83 -1.25
C ARG A 6 61.48 -24.84 -2.03
N PRO A 7 62.14 -23.77 -1.48
CA PRO A 7 61.86 -22.80 -0.41
C PRO A 7 62.17 -21.31 -0.78
N LEU A 8 62.16 -20.46 0.28
CA LEU A 8 62.78 -19.12 0.50
C LEU A 8 61.82 -17.93 0.38
N LYS A 9 62.04 -16.77 1.05
CA LYS A 9 63.19 -16.32 1.90
C LYS A 9 62.70 -15.68 3.23
N ARG A 10 63.43 -14.73 3.84
CA ARG A 10 63.11 -14.00 5.11
C ARG A 10 63.89 -12.66 5.20
N ARG A 11 63.49 -11.80 6.16
CA ARG A 11 64.21 -10.63 6.79
C ARG A 11 64.04 -9.27 6.08
N LEU A 12 63.98 -8.10 6.75
CA LEU A 12 63.94 -7.70 8.19
C LEU A 12 63.34 -6.28 8.37
N ALA A 13 63.16 -5.84 9.63
CA ALA A 13 62.58 -4.57 10.14
C ALA A 13 63.41 -3.28 9.81
N PRO A 14 63.02 -2.02 10.17
CA PRO A 14 62.72 -1.57 11.55
C PRO A 14 61.66 -0.44 11.77
N ALA A 15 61.56 -0.01 13.03
CA ALA A 15 60.76 1.08 13.62
C ALA A 15 61.22 2.51 13.18
N SER A 16 60.69 3.66 13.64
CA SER A 16 59.90 4.03 14.85
C SER A 16 59.44 5.51 14.80
N ALA A 17 58.34 5.85 15.51
CA ALA A 17 58.15 7.12 16.27
C ALA A 17 57.99 8.47 15.50
N THR A 18 57.28 9.53 15.96
CA THR A 18 56.39 9.81 17.13
C THR A 18 55.68 11.18 16.99
N PHE A 19 54.77 11.50 17.94
CA PHE A 19 54.22 12.82 18.34
C PHE A 19 53.13 13.48 17.46
N ALA A 20 52.10 14.18 17.99
CA ALA A 20 51.41 14.13 19.30
C ALA A 20 50.25 15.14 19.36
N GLY A 21 49.32 14.95 20.32
CA GLY A 21 48.43 16.00 20.84
C GLY A 21 46.95 15.76 20.54
N LEU A 22 46.01 15.87 21.49
CA LEU A 22 46.13 16.02 22.94
C LEU A 22 44.84 15.46 23.58
N ALA A 23 44.93 14.80 24.74
CA ALA A 23 43.77 14.24 25.45
C ALA A 23 43.42 15.07 26.70
N LEU A 24 42.16 15.01 27.14
CA LEU A 24 41.74 14.63 28.50
C LEU A 24 40.21 14.34 28.48
N PHE A 25 39.62 13.21 28.93
CA PHE A 25 39.69 12.45 30.21
C PHE A 25 39.09 13.19 31.42
N LEU A 26 38.29 12.62 32.34
CA LEU A 26 37.88 11.23 32.72
C LEU A 26 36.37 11.24 33.11
N GLY A 27 35.64 10.15 33.41
CA GLY A 27 35.87 8.70 33.60
C GLY A 27 34.50 8.07 33.97
N LEU A 28 34.28 6.74 34.05
CA LEU A 28 35.15 5.66 34.49
C LEU A 28 34.95 4.37 33.66
N SER A 29 35.91 3.46 33.79
CA SER A 29 36.10 2.27 32.95
C SER A 29 35.21 1.09 33.35
N GLY A 30 34.72 0.37 32.34
CA GLY A 30 34.06 -0.93 32.48
C GLY A 30 34.13 -1.71 31.18
N VAL A 31 35.34 -2.04 30.72
CA VAL A 31 35.50 -2.95 29.57
C VAL A 31 35.14 -4.35 30.05
N ALA A 32 33.94 -4.82 29.71
CA ALA A 32 33.61 -6.23 29.77
C ALA A 32 34.47 -6.97 28.72
N THR A 33 35.63 -7.43 29.16
CA THR A 33 36.24 -8.63 28.60
C THR A 33 35.20 -9.75 28.56
N ALA A 34 35.26 -10.63 27.55
CA ALA A 34 34.53 -11.89 27.62
C ALA A 34 35.03 -12.68 28.85
N GLN A 35 34.31 -12.53 29.95
CA GLN A 35 34.56 -13.20 31.22
C GLN A 35 33.57 -14.33 31.32
N ASP A 36 34.12 -15.54 31.19
CA ASP A 36 33.61 -16.76 31.80
C ASP A 36 32.10 -16.97 31.63
N ALA A 37 31.70 -17.38 30.41
CA ALA A 37 30.58 -18.31 30.32
C ALA A 37 30.86 -19.44 31.34
N PRO A 38 29.93 -19.76 32.25
CA PRO A 38 30.18 -20.77 33.27
C PRO A 38 30.57 -22.06 32.57
N ASN A 39 31.66 -22.66 33.02
CA ASN A 39 32.15 -23.92 32.46
C ASN A 39 31.27 -25.05 33.02
N ILE A 40 30.02 -25.10 32.55
CA ILE A 40 28.99 -26.03 33.00
C ILE A 40 29.49 -27.43 32.64
N SER A 41 29.73 -28.24 33.66
CA SER A 41 30.10 -29.64 33.48
C SER A 41 28.99 -30.34 32.69
N PRO A 42 29.30 -31.25 31.75
CA PRO A 42 28.28 -32.05 31.05
C PRO A 42 27.45 -32.99 31.97
N ALA A 43 27.72 -32.96 33.28
CA ALA A 43 26.95 -33.63 34.34
C ALA A 43 26.33 -32.64 35.37
N ALA A 44 26.18 -31.36 35.02
CA ALA A 44 25.53 -30.39 35.91
C ALA A 44 24.01 -30.64 36.04
N PRO A 45 23.40 -30.41 37.22
CA PRO A 45 21.94 -30.46 37.37
C PRO A 45 21.25 -29.38 36.53
N TRP A 46 20.03 -29.66 36.08
CA TRP A 46 19.21 -28.75 35.25
C TRP A 46 19.13 -27.31 35.81
N GLN A 47 19.00 -27.14 37.14
CA GLN A 47 18.99 -25.81 37.77
C GLN A 47 20.24 -24.96 37.47
N ALA A 48 21.41 -25.56 37.21
CA ALA A 48 22.63 -24.83 36.89
C ALA A 48 22.66 -24.26 35.46
N CYS A 49 21.77 -24.73 34.57
CA CYS A 49 21.55 -24.11 33.25
C CYS A 49 20.66 -22.86 33.34
N LEU A 50 19.90 -22.69 34.43
CA LEU A 50 19.01 -21.56 34.66
C LEU A 50 19.67 -20.44 35.50
N ASP A 51 20.84 -20.72 36.10
CA ASP A 51 21.58 -19.77 36.95
C ASP A 51 22.12 -18.61 36.10
N GLY A 52 21.48 -17.44 36.24
CA GLY A 52 21.81 -16.24 35.46
C GLY A 52 20.96 -16.03 34.21
N ALA A 53 19.86 -16.77 34.06
CA ALA A 53 18.84 -16.48 33.05
C ALA A 53 18.25 -15.07 33.23
N THR A 54 18.18 -14.31 32.14
CA THR A 54 17.42 -13.05 32.06
C THR A 54 16.22 -13.24 31.15
N PRO A 55 15.05 -12.63 31.45
CA PRO A 55 13.85 -12.75 30.64
C PRO A 55 14.10 -12.54 29.15
N SER A 56 13.45 -13.35 28.33
CA SER A 56 13.52 -13.27 26.88
C SER A 56 12.92 -11.95 26.43
N THR A 57 13.67 -11.13 25.70
CA THR A 57 13.13 -9.88 25.14
C THR A 57 12.22 -10.12 23.93
N GLN A 58 11.93 -11.38 23.58
CA GLN A 58 10.89 -11.70 22.58
C GLN A 58 9.50 -11.32 23.13
N ASN A 59 9.28 -11.51 24.44
CA ASN A 59 8.10 -11.02 25.14
C ASN A 59 8.30 -9.57 25.61
N VAL A 60 7.71 -8.64 24.85
CA VAL A 60 7.43 -7.22 25.16
C VAL A 60 8.45 -6.50 26.09
N PRO A 61 9.35 -5.65 25.55
CA PRO A 61 10.30 -4.89 26.36
C PRO A 61 9.64 -3.95 27.41
N GLY A 62 9.60 -4.40 28.67
CA GLY A 62 9.36 -3.53 29.84
C GLY A 62 7.96 -3.57 30.48
N VAL A 63 7.20 -4.67 30.34
CA VAL A 63 5.91 -4.85 31.02
C VAL A 63 6.03 -5.89 32.15
N ASP A 64 5.48 -5.57 33.33
CA ASP A 64 5.43 -6.48 34.48
C ASP A 64 4.19 -7.37 34.39
N ILE A 65 4.37 -8.63 33.99
CA ILE A 65 3.29 -9.61 33.79
C ILE A 65 2.76 -10.24 35.09
N SER A 66 3.26 -9.85 36.27
CA SER A 66 2.84 -10.44 37.55
C SER A 66 1.38 -10.16 37.93
N ASN A 67 0.68 -9.29 37.18
CA ASN A 67 -0.73 -8.99 37.37
C ASN A 67 -1.45 -8.74 36.03
N LEU A 68 -2.12 -9.77 35.49
CA LEU A 68 -2.78 -9.72 34.18
C LEU A 68 -3.81 -8.59 34.03
N ASP A 69 -4.48 -8.18 35.12
CA ASP A 69 -5.46 -7.08 35.12
C ASP A 69 -4.83 -5.69 34.84
N THR A 70 -3.49 -5.61 34.79
CA THR A 70 -2.75 -4.36 34.50
C THR A 70 -2.12 -4.30 33.11
N ILE A 71 -2.24 -5.37 32.32
CA ILE A 71 -1.77 -5.37 30.93
C ILE A 71 -2.75 -4.54 30.08
N PRO A 72 -2.28 -3.54 29.32
CA PRO A 72 -3.14 -2.75 28.45
C PRO A 72 -3.83 -3.63 27.38
N ALA A 73 -5.12 -3.41 27.13
CA ALA A 73 -5.90 -4.21 26.18
C ALA A 73 -5.53 -3.96 24.70
N ASP A 74 -4.64 -3.00 24.44
CA ASP A 74 -4.01 -2.65 23.17
C ASP A 74 -2.58 -3.25 23.02
N LEU A 75 -2.13 -4.04 24.00
CA LEU A 75 -0.92 -4.84 23.90
C LEU A 75 -1.26 -6.23 23.35
N ASP A 76 -0.73 -6.51 22.16
CA ASP A 76 -0.92 -7.75 21.42
C ASP A 76 -0.16 -8.91 22.12
N ILE A 77 -0.83 -9.56 23.08
CA ILE A 77 -0.30 -10.77 23.74
C ILE A 77 -0.45 -11.93 22.77
N LEU A 78 0.54 -12.07 21.89
CA LEU A 78 0.60 -13.15 20.88
C LEU A 78 0.90 -14.52 21.50
N ASP A 79 1.49 -14.53 22.70
CA ASP A 79 1.64 -15.75 23.48
C ASP A 79 0.32 -16.17 24.12
N THR A 80 -0.16 -17.37 23.78
CA THR A 80 -1.33 -17.98 24.43
C THR A 80 -1.12 -18.31 25.92
N ASN A 81 0.13 -18.24 26.42
CA ASN A 81 0.50 -18.48 27.80
C ASN A 81 1.84 -17.79 28.19
N PRO A 82 1.84 -16.50 28.59
CA PRO A 82 3.03 -15.63 28.82
C PRO A 82 3.99 -16.04 29.95
N ALA A 83 3.93 -17.30 30.41
CA ALA A 83 4.83 -17.88 31.39
C ALA A 83 5.91 -18.80 30.79
N PHE A 84 5.93 -18.99 29.46
CA PHE A 84 6.80 -19.96 28.80
C PHE A 84 7.40 -19.42 27.48
N ASP A 85 8.69 -19.66 27.25
CA ASP A 85 9.27 -19.60 25.89
C ASP A 85 9.20 -20.98 25.23
N GLU A 86 9.50 -21.05 23.93
CA GLU A 86 9.67 -22.30 23.19
C GLU A 86 11.05 -22.40 22.52
N VAL A 87 11.59 -23.62 22.48
CA VAL A 87 12.78 -23.98 21.70
C VAL A 87 12.43 -25.03 20.65
N VAL A 88 12.97 -24.85 19.44
CA VAL A 88 12.89 -25.83 18.35
C VAL A 88 14.07 -26.79 18.50
N LEU A 89 13.76 -28.08 18.47
CA LEU A 89 14.71 -29.17 18.62
C LEU A 89 14.67 -30.02 17.34
N ASP A 90 15.81 -30.12 16.68
CA ASP A 90 15.99 -30.77 15.39
C ASP A 90 16.91 -31.98 15.61
N PHE A 91 16.33 -33.18 15.55
CA PHE A 91 17.00 -34.43 15.91
C PHE A 91 17.34 -35.25 14.65
N ASP A 92 18.40 -36.05 14.72
CA ASP A 92 18.85 -36.93 13.62
C ASP A 92 17.70 -37.88 13.17
N ASP A 93 17.43 -37.93 11.86
CA ASP A 93 16.32 -38.68 11.24
C ASP A 93 16.31 -40.19 11.59
N ASP A 94 17.46 -40.80 11.91
CA ASP A 94 17.54 -42.22 12.28
C ASP A 94 17.04 -42.49 13.73
N LEU A 95 16.76 -41.45 14.53
CA LEU A 95 16.24 -41.58 15.90
C LEU A 95 14.72 -41.82 15.95
N SER A 96 14.29 -42.67 16.88
CA SER A 96 12.86 -42.85 17.13
C SER A 96 12.27 -41.79 18.08
N ASN A 97 11.01 -41.42 17.85
CA ASN A 97 10.23 -40.58 18.76
C ASN A 97 10.25 -41.06 20.22
N GLU A 98 10.34 -42.37 20.48
CA GLU A 98 10.44 -42.89 21.85
C GLU A 98 11.78 -42.52 22.51
N GLU A 99 12.89 -42.56 21.76
CA GLU A 99 14.22 -42.16 22.22
C GLU A 99 14.30 -40.64 22.43
N ILE A 100 13.77 -39.85 21.50
CA ILE A 100 13.71 -38.37 21.58
C ILE A 100 12.86 -37.93 22.78
N LEU A 101 11.67 -38.51 22.95
CA LEU A 101 10.79 -38.22 24.09
C LEU A 101 11.35 -38.76 25.41
N ALA A 102 12.11 -39.86 25.42
CA ALA A 102 12.82 -40.33 26.61
C ALA A 102 13.96 -39.37 27.01
N PHE A 103 14.73 -38.89 26.02
CA PHE A 103 15.81 -37.91 26.23
C PHE A 103 15.29 -36.59 26.78
N THR A 104 14.31 -35.97 26.11
CA THR A 104 13.73 -34.68 26.53
C THR A 104 13.08 -34.75 27.92
N ARG A 105 12.30 -35.80 28.22
CA ARG A 105 11.77 -36.05 29.58
C ARG A 105 12.87 -36.25 30.62
N ALA A 106 13.99 -36.89 30.28
CA ALA A 106 15.13 -37.03 31.18
C ALA A 106 15.87 -35.70 31.45
N LYS A 107 15.67 -34.67 30.60
CA LYS A 107 16.10 -33.29 30.83
C LYS A 107 15.05 -32.44 31.57
N GLY A 108 13.86 -32.99 31.85
CA GLY A 108 12.74 -32.26 32.46
C GLY A 108 11.93 -31.40 31.47
N LEU A 109 12.13 -31.59 30.16
CA LEU A 109 11.40 -30.87 29.12
C LEU A 109 10.14 -31.62 28.69
N SER A 110 9.09 -30.85 28.37
CA SER A 110 7.92 -31.33 27.64
C SER A 110 8.10 -30.98 26.17
N ALA A 111 8.52 -31.96 25.37
CA ALA A 111 8.64 -31.84 23.92
C ALA A 111 7.48 -32.53 23.20
N GLU A 112 7.01 -31.94 22.12
CA GLU A 112 6.01 -32.50 21.20
C GLU A 112 6.46 -32.26 19.74
N LEU A 113 6.03 -33.11 18.80
CA LEU A 113 6.29 -32.87 17.37
C LEU A 113 5.64 -31.56 16.96
N ASN A 114 6.36 -30.71 16.22
CA ASN A 114 5.84 -29.42 15.77
C ASN A 114 4.56 -29.57 14.92
N SER A 115 4.50 -30.61 14.09
CA SER A 115 3.34 -30.93 13.27
C SER A 115 3.25 -32.42 12.93
N PRO A 116 2.10 -32.91 12.43
CA PRO A 116 2.00 -34.26 11.85
C PRO A 116 2.88 -34.53 10.62
N PHE A 117 3.55 -33.49 10.07
CA PHE A 117 4.49 -33.59 8.96
C PHE A 117 5.96 -33.50 9.43
N SER A 118 6.19 -33.31 10.73
CA SER A 118 7.51 -33.18 11.34
C SER A 118 8.09 -34.52 11.81
N ASP A 119 7.37 -35.61 11.59
CA ASP A 119 7.74 -36.99 11.96
C ASP A 119 8.86 -37.55 11.06
N ASP A 120 8.88 -37.17 9.78
CA ASP A 120 9.90 -37.62 8.80
C ASP A 120 11.25 -36.89 8.96
N GLU A 121 11.25 -35.68 9.54
CA GLU A 121 12.42 -34.78 9.69
C GLU A 121 12.70 -34.49 11.20
N ASN A 122 12.12 -35.28 12.11
CA ASN A 122 12.34 -35.27 13.56
C ASN A 122 12.34 -33.86 14.24
N VAL A 123 11.46 -32.94 13.80
CA VAL A 123 11.36 -31.57 14.35
C VAL A 123 10.36 -31.49 15.51
N PHE A 124 10.89 -31.25 16.71
CA PHE A 124 10.14 -31.09 17.96
C PHE A 124 10.14 -29.63 18.44
N VAL A 125 9.11 -29.25 19.19
CA VAL A 125 9.05 -28.03 19.98
C VAL A 125 9.01 -28.40 21.45
N ALA A 126 9.82 -27.74 22.29
CA ALA A 126 9.81 -27.92 23.73
C ALA A 126 9.57 -26.60 24.46
N ARG A 127 8.64 -26.62 25.43
CA ARG A 127 8.31 -25.46 26.26
C ARG A 127 9.30 -25.34 27.42
N VAL A 128 9.74 -24.12 27.70
CA VAL A 128 10.69 -23.76 28.77
C VAL A 128 10.16 -22.55 29.54
N GLU A 129 10.71 -22.26 30.73
CA GLU A 129 10.34 -21.04 31.47
C GLU A 129 10.76 -19.77 30.69
N GLU A 130 10.00 -18.67 30.84
CA GLU A 130 10.30 -17.38 30.21
C GLU A 130 11.77 -16.93 30.46
N GLY A 131 12.52 -16.64 29.41
CA GLY A 131 13.95 -16.31 29.46
C GLY A 131 14.91 -17.49 29.52
N ALA A 132 14.43 -18.72 29.64
CA ALA A 132 15.30 -19.90 29.69
C ALA A 132 15.78 -20.35 28.31
N ALA A 133 15.07 -20.00 27.22
CA ALA A 133 15.33 -20.55 25.87
C ALA A 133 16.78 -20.40 25.37
N PRO A 134 17.46 -19.23 25.52
CA PRO A 134 18.87 -19.10 25.11
C PRO A 134 19.83 -20.04 25.84
N TYR A 135 19.55 -20.34 27.12
CA TYR A 135 20.41 -21.16 27.99
C TYR A 135 20.10 -22.65 27.86
N VAL A 136 18.82 -23.00 27.68
CA VAL A 136 18.37 -24.37 27.41
C VAL A 136 18.98 -24.86 26.10
N LYS A 137 19.02 -24.02 25.05
CA LYS A 137 19.70 -24.30 23.78
C LYS A 137 21.15 -24.74 23.98
N ASP A 138 21.95 -23.91 24.66
CA ASP A 138 23.37 -24.21 24.91
C ASP A 138 23.57 -25.48 25.77
N CYS A 139 22.71 -25.72 26.75
CA CYS A 139 22.77 -26.91 27.59
C CYS A 139 22.30 -28.20 26.88
N LEU A 140 21.32 -28.12 25.97
CA LEU A 140 20.91 -29.27 25.17
C LEU A 140 21.99 -29.66 24.17
N ALA A 141 22.55 -28.69 23.43
CA ALA A 141 23.64 -28.91 22.49
C ALA A 141 24.89 -29.55 23.15
N GLN A 142 25.17 -29.22 24.42
CA GLN A 142 26.29 -29.79 25.18
C GLN A 142 26.01 -31.14 25.85
N SER A 143 24.73 -31.53 26.00
CA SER A 143 24.34 -32.69 26.81
C SER A 143 23.47 -33.72 26.07
N ALA A 144 23.22 -33.51 24.78
CA ALA A 144 22.78 -34.53 23.83
C ALA A 144 23.93 -35.52 23.53
N PRO A 145 23.64 -36.80 23.23
CA PRO A 145 24.64 -37.70 22.67
C PRO A 145 25.17 -37.18 21.33
N SER A 146 26.43 -37.50 21.01
CA SER A 146 27.08 -37.05 19.77
C SER A 146 26.32 -37.54 18.54
N GLY A 147 25.81 -36.60 17.72
CA GLY A 147 25.04 -36.91 16.52
C GLY A 147 23.59 -37.30 16.79
N TRP A 148 22.99 -36.88 17.92
CA TRP A 148 21.54 -37.00 18.12
C TRP A 148 20.76 -35.76 17.71
N LEU A 149 21.45 -34.61 17.67
CA LEU A 149 20.84 -33.31 17.53
C LEU A 149 21.56 -32.57 16.41
N GLU A 150 20.80 -32.21 15.37
CA GLU A 150 21.28 -31.46 14.21
C GLU A 150 21.32 -29.96 14.55
N SER A 151 20.25 -29.44 15.16
CA SER A 151 20.17 -28.06 15.63
C SER A 151 19.28 -27.89 16.89
N VAL A 152 19.52 -26.82 17.65
CA VAL A 152 18.54 -26.25 18.60
C VAL A 152 18.51 -24.76 18.39
N GLU A 153 17.30 -24.23 18.22
CA GLU A 153 17.05 -22.80 18.05
C GLU A 153 15.97 -22.32 19.03
N GLU A 154 15.88 -21.01 19.22
CA GLU A 154 14.70 -20.41 19.85
C GLU A 154 13.54 -20.47 18.84
N ASN A 155 12.31 -20.71 19.28
CA ASN A 155 11.15 -20.70 18.38
C ASN A 155 10.77 -19.25 18.03
N ILE A 156 11.48 -18.66 17.05
CA ILE A 156 11.31 -17.25 16.67
C ILE A 156 10.00 -17.07 15.90
N GLU A 157 9.14 -16.18 16.39
CA GLU A 157 7.93 -15.77 15.66
C GLU A 157 8.26 -15.06 14.33
N TYR A 158 7.79 -15.63 13.23
CA TYR A 158 7.79 -14.96 11.92
C TYR A 158 6.48 -14.21 11.70
N ARG A 159 6.55 -12.89 11.54
CA ARG A 159 5.38 -12.05 11.23
C ARG A 159 5.11 -12.02 9.72
N ALA A 160 3.83 -12.14 9.34
CA ALA A 160 3.38 -11.90 7.98
C ALA A 160 3.66 -10.45 7.56
N TYR A 161 3.92 -10.23 6.26
CA TYR A 161 3.95 -8.88 5.71
C TYR A 161 2.54 -8.28 5.74
N PHE A 162 2.36 -7.08 6.33
CA PHE A 162 1.09 -6.32 6.46
C PHE A 162 -0.18 -7.06 6.01
N VAL A 163 -0.66 -7.94 6.89
CA VAL A 163 -2.03 -8.45 6.93
C VAL A 163 -2.75 -7.61 7.99
N PRO A 164 -3.97 -7.11 7.75
CA PRO A 164 -4.70 -6.37 8.78
C PRO A 164 -5.03 -7.23 10.00
N ASP A 165 -4.98 -6.63 11.19
CA ASP A 165 -5.33 -7.28 12.47
C ASP A 165 -6.86 -7.41 12.71
N ASP A 166 -7.69 -7.04 11.73
CA ASP A 166 -9.15 -7.04 11.80
C ASP A 166 -9.69 -8.50 11.79
N PRO A 167 -10.31 -9.02 12.88
CA PRO A 167 -10.55 -10.46 13.04
C PRO A 167 -11.42 -11.16 12.00
N LEU A 168 -12.21 -10.42 11.21
CA LEU A 168 -13.04 -10.97 10.14
C LEU A 168 -12.43 -10.78 8.74
N TYR A 169 -11.23 -10.19 8.62
CA TYR A 169 -10.49 -10.09 7.35
C TYR A 169 -10.28 -11.45 6.67
N GLN A 170 -10.11 -12.52 7.47
CA GLN A 170 -10.02 -13.90 7.01
C GLN A 170 -11.20 -14.37 6.13
N PHE A 171 -12.37 -13.72 6.24
CA PHE A 171 -13.56 -14.00 5.42
C PHE A 171 -13.71 -13.07 4.21
N GLN A 172 -12.72 -12.21 3.93
CA GLN A 172 -12.72 -11.24 2.83
C GLN A 172 -11.83 -11.70 1.66
N TRP A 173 -12.10 -12.91 1.14
CA TRP A 173 -11.45 -13.51 -0.05
C TRP A 173 -11.30 -12.54 -1.25
N ASN A 174 -12.20 -11.56 -1.34
CA ASN A 174 -12.19 -10.52 -2.37
C ASN A 174 -10.92 -9.66 -2.36
N PHE A 175 -10.26 -9.52 -1.21
CA PHE A 175 -9.01 -8.76 -1.08
C PHE A 175 -7.80 -9.57 -1.56
N GLU A 176 -7.78 -10.88 -1.37
CA GLU A 176 -6.80 -11.77 -2.02
C GLU A 176 -6.95 -11.70 -3.56
N GLN A 177 -8.19 -11.82 -4.08
CA GLN A 177 -8.45 -11.82 -5.53
C GLN A 177 -7.94 -10.53 -6.24
N VAL A 178 -7.88 -9.39 -5.55
CA VAL A 178 -7.36 -8.12 -6.10
C VAL A 178 -5.92 -7.78 -5.67
N GLY A 179 -5.27 -8.62 -4.86
CA GLY A 179 -3.92 -8.40 -4.34
C GLY A 179 -3.81 -7.26 -3.32
N ALA A 180 -4.78 -7.11 -2.42
CA ALA A 180 -4.87 -5.96 -1.50
C ALA A 180 -3.60 -5.74 -0.66
N GLU A 181 -3.07 -6.79 -0.02
CA GLU A 181 -1.86 -6.71 0.83
C GLU A 181 -0.63 -6.22 0.05
N GLU A 182 -0.47 -6.70 -1.19
CA GLU A 182 0.59 -6.26 -2.09
C GLU A 182 0.39 -4.84 -2.63
N ALA A 183 -0.85 -4.34 -2.64
CA ALA A 183 -1.16 -2.95 -2.94
C ALA A 183 -0.86 -2.04 -1.74
N TRP A 184 -1.27 -2.44 -0.53
CA TRP A 184 -1.10 -1.69 0.73
C TRP A 184 0.36 -1.47 1.13
N LYS A 185 1.27 -2.34 0.70
CA LYS A 185 2.72 -2.11 0.81
C LYS A 185 3.17 -0.79 0.15
N VAL A 186 2.46 -0.35 -0.90
CA VAL A 186 2.79 0.83 -1.72
C VAL A 186 1.80 1.98 -1.55
N SER A 187 0.50 1.72 -1.50
CA SER A 187 -0.57 2.73 -1.38
C SER A 187 -1.79 2.21 -0.64
N THR A 188 -2.35 3.08 0.20
CA THR A 188 -3.51 2.89 1.09
C THR A 188 -4.69 3.80 0.72
N GLY A 189 -4.57 4.60 -0.35
CA GLY A 189 -5.59 5.57 -0.78
C GLY A 189 -5.56 6.89 -0.03
N ARG A 190 -4.53 7.13 0.80
CA ARG A 190 -4.39 8.30 1.69
C ARG A 190 -4.87 9.60 1.07
N ASP A 191 -5.70 10.33 1.83
CA ASP A 191 -6.24 11.66 1.48
C ASP A 191 -7.15 11.73 0.24
N VAL A 192 -7.32 10.66 -0.55
CA VAL A 192 -8.13 10.69 -1.77
C VAL A 192 -9.61 10.72 -1.44
N VAL A 193 -10.35 11.67 -2.01
CA VAL A 193 -11.79 11.79 -1.77
C VAL A 193 -12.59 10.90 -2.73
N VAL A 194 -13.32 9.94 -2.17
CA VAL A 194 -14.21 9.02 -2.90
C VAL A 194 -15.66 9.32 -2.55
N ALA A 195 -16.44 9.76 -3.53
CA ALA A 195 -17.86 10.01 -3.37
C ALA A 195 -18.69 8.73 -3.57
N VAL A 196 -19.51 8.40 -2.58
CA VAL A 196 -20.42 7.25 -2.60
C VAL A 196 -21.83 7.77 -2.88
N ILE A 197 -22.28 7.61 -4.13
CA ILE A 197 -23.61 8.05 -4.59
C ILE A 197 -24.57 6.87 -4.50
N ASP A 198 -25.32 6.78 -3.39
CA ASP A 198 -26.06 5.58 -3.02
C ASP A 198 -27.28 5.89 -2.09
N THR A 199 -27.65 4.96 -1.22
CA THR A 199 -28.67 5.01 -0.15
C THR A 199 -28.26 5.86 1.06
N GLY A 200 -27.05 6.43 1.01
CA GLY A 200 -26.38 7.17 2.09
C GLY A 200 -25.22 6.37 2.68
N VAL A 201 -24.50 6.98 3.62
CA VAL A 201 -23.52 6.29 4.46
C VAL A 201 -23.72 6.83 5.87
N THR A 202 -23.82 5.96 6.86
CA THR A 202 -24.04 6.40 8.24
C THR A 202 -22.71 6.76 8.89
N VAL A 203 -22.35 8.05 8.80
CA VAL A 203 -21.06 8.61 9.26
C VAL A 203 -21.17 9.51 10.50
N ALA A 204 -22.38 9.77 11.00
CA ALA A 204 -22.63 10.52 12.23
C ALA A 204 -23.86 10.01 12.99
N ASP A 205 -23.82 10.04 14.33
CA ASP A 205 -24.95 9.75 15.21
C ASP A 205 -26.01 10.88 15.13
N ASP A 206 -27.30 10.54 15.12
CA ASP A 206 -28.39 11.46 15.45
C ASP A 206 -29.40 10.75 16.38
N ALA A 207 -29.31 11.09 17.66
CA ALA A 207 -30.16 10.53 18.71
C ALA A 207 -31.66 10.85 18.52
N ASN A 208 -32.01 11.96 17.86
CA ASN A 208 -33.40 12.33 17.61
C ASN A 208 -34.01 11.50 16.49
N ARG A 209 -33.18 11.05 15.53
CA ARG A 209 -33.59 10.19 14.41
C ARG A 209 -33.39 8.69 14.69
N GLY A 210 -32.72 8.33 15.79
CA GLY A 210 -32.39 6.94 16.10
C GLY A 210 -31.30 6.37 15.19
N ILE A 211 -30.32 7.20 14.84
CA ILE A 211 -29.22 6.86 13.94
C ILE A 211 -27.93 6.73 14.76
N LYS A 212 -27.18 5.66 14.53
CA LYS A 212 -25.84 5.43 15.10
C LYS A 212 -24.84 5.00 14.03
N VAL A 213 -23.59 5.41 14.19
CA VAL A 213 -22.46 4.95 13.37
C VAL A 213 -22.01 3.57 13.85
N GLY A 214 -21.81 2.66 12.89
CA GLY A 214 -21.23 1.34 13.15
C GLY A 214 -19.86 1.45 13.79
N LYS A 215 -19.49 0.50 14.65
CA LYS A 215 -18.24 0.64 15.44
C LYS A 215 -17.03 0.68 14.52
N ASP A 216 -17.08 -0.08 13.44
CA ASP A 216 -15.99 -0.27 12.49
C ASP A 216 -15.96 0.83 11.40
N LEU A 217 -16.94 1.74 11.44
CA LEU A 217 -17.02 2.95 10.62
C LEU A 217 -16.60 4.22 11.39
N GLN A 218 -16.45 4.17 12.72
CA GLN A 218 -16.09 5.35 13.53
C GLN A 218 -14.67 5.87 13.28
N GLY A 219 -13.78 5.04 12.72
CA GLY A 219 -12.41 5.41 12.36
C GLY A 219 -12.24 6.02 10.97
N ILE A 220 -13.26 6.01 10.10
CA ILE A 220 -13.08 6.38 8.68
C ILE A 220 -13.01 7.89 8.50
N ALA A 221 -12.11 8.34 7.61
CA ALA A 221 -12.03 9.75 7.28
C ALA A 221 -13.20 10.16 6.36
N THR A 222 -13.82 11.31 6.62
CA THR A 222 -14.96 11.81 5.84
C THR A 222 -14.81 13.27 5.44
N VAL A 223 -15.53 13.67 4.40
CA VAL A 223 -15.74 15.09 4.01
C VAL A 223 -17.23 15.37 3.94
N PRO A 224 -17.66 16.66 3.99
CA PRO A 224 -19.08 17.01 3.94
C PRO A 224 -19.81 16.37 2.75
N GLY A 225 -20.90 15.66 3.07
CA GLY A 225 -21.80 15.04 2.12
C GLY A 225 -23.07 15.87 1.89
N TYR A 226 -24.04 15.30 1.19
CA TYR A 226 -25.38 15.88 1.05
C TYR A 226 -26.45 14.81 0.81
N ASP A 227 -27.62 15.01 1.39
CA ASP A 227 -28.80 14.17 1.20
C ASP A 227 -29.74 14.83 0.19
N PHE A 228 -29.80 14.30 -1.03
CA PHE A 228 -30.66 14.80 -2.09
C PHE A 228 -32.12 14.34 -1.96
N VAL A 229 -32.37 13.26 -1.19
CA VAL A 229 -33.71 12.71 -0.95
C VAL A 229 -34.47 13.62 0.02
N ASP A 230 -33.86 13.89 1.18
CA ASP A 230 -34.46 14.69 2.25
C ASP A 230 -33.98 16.17 2.25
N LYS A 231 -33.05 16.52 1.37
CA LYS A 231 -32.56 17.90 1.08
C LYS A 231 -31.91 18.56 2.30
N THR A 232 -30.92 17.89 2.85
CA THR A 232 -30.25 18.26 4.10
C THR A 232 -28.77 17.87 4.08
N ASP A 233 -27.93 18.64 4.79
CA ASP A 233 -26.50 18.34 4.93
C ASP A 233 -26.24 17.13 5.84
N PHE A 234 -27.22 16.70 6.64
CA PHE A 234 -27.12 15.50 7.46
C PHE A 234 -27.43 14.25 6.62
N VAL A 235 -26.39 13.47 6.31
CA VAL A 235 -26.48 12.23 5.56
C VAL A 235 -26.48 11.03 6.49
N TYR A 236 -27.35 10.06 6.22
CA TYR A 236 -27.37 8.75 6.85
C TYR A 236 -27.79 7.69 5.83
N ASP A 237 -27.48 6.42 6.08
CA ASP A 237 -28.02 5.32 5.29
C ASP A 237 -29.34 4.82 5.89
N GLY A 238 -30.39 4.76 5.08
CA GLY A 238 -31.69 4.22 5.48
C GLY A 238 -31.89 2.73 5.15
N HIS A 239 -30.96 2.12 4.43
CA HIS A 239 -31.08 0.80 3.80
C HIS A 239 -29.94 -0.17 4.18
N GLY A 240 -28.72 0.34 4.37
CA GLY A 240 -27.49 -0.44 4.60
C GLY A 240 -26.69 -0.74 3.33
N HIS A 241 -27.17 -0.35 2.14
CA HIS A 241 -26.45 -0.66 0.89
C HIS A 241 -25.25 0.27 0.69
N GLY A 242 -25.43 1.57 0.89
CA GLY A 242 -24.37 2.56 0.69
C GLY A 242 -23.31 2.49 1.79
N THR A 243 -23.69 2.09 3.00
CA THR A 243 -22.75 1.78 4.09
C THR A 243 -21.86 0.59 3.75
N HIS A 244 -22.42 -0.52 3.26
CA HIS A 244 -21.66 -1.70 2.81
C HIS A 244 -20.71 -1.36 1.64
N VAL A 245 -21.19 -0.57 0.69
CA VAL A 245 -20.40 -0.04 -0.44
C VAL A 245 -19.26 0.86 0.05
N ALA A 246 -19.49 1.72 1.04
CA ALA A 246 -18.46 2.59 1.61
C ALA A 246 -17.40 1.81 2.39
N GLY A 247 -17.79 0.79 3.16
CA GLY A 247 -16.84 -0.11 3.85
C GLY A 247 -15.92 -0.84 2.87
N THR A 248 -16.48 -1.35 1.77
CA THR A 248 -15.68 -1.99 0.69
C THR A 248 -14.58 -1.06 0.15
N ILE A 249 -14.83 0.27 0.18
CA ILE A 249 -13.85 1.29 -0.22
C ILE A 249 -12.87 1.61 0.91
N ALA A 250 -13.37 2.01 2.08
CA ALA A 250 -12.56 2.57 3.16
C ALA A 250 -13.16 2.33 4.56
N GLN A 251 -13.55 1.09 4.86
CA GLN A 251 -13.70 0.63 6.24
C GLN A 251 -12.44 0.95 7.06
N ALA A 252 -12.56 1.13 8.37
CA ALA A 252 -11.39 1.27 9.22
C ALA A 252 -10.62 -0.06 9.25
N THR A 253 -9.36 -0.06 8.81
CA THR A 253 -8.50 -1.24 8.73
C THR A 253 -7.39 -1.15 9.78
N ASN A 254 -6.94 -2.30 10.27
CA ASN A 254 -5.89 -2.45 11.27
C ASN A 254 -6.28 -1.79 12.61
N ASN A 255 -7.47 -2.11 13.11
CA ASN A 255 -8.05 -1.53 14.33
C ASN A 255 -8.36 -2.57 15.44
N GLY A 256 -8.03 -3.85 15.22
CA GLY A 256 -8.33 -4.98 16.12
C GLY A 256 -9.81 -5.38 16.16
N TYR A 257 -10.62 -4.95 15.18
CA TYR A 257 -12.06 -5.21 15.13
C TYR A 257 -12.56 -5.30 13.69
N GLY A 258 -13.65 -6.06 13.50
CA GLY A 258 -14.38 -6.05 12.24
C GLY A 258 -13.58 -6.50 11.02
N VAL A 259 -13.60 -5.69 9.97
CA VAL A 259 -13.22 -6.02 8.59
C VAL A 259 -12.44 -4.87 7.93
N ALA A 260 -11.68 -5.16 6.87
CA ALA A 260 -10.89 -4.15 6.17
C ALA A 260 -11.63 -3.47 4.99
N GLY A 261 -11.12 -2.32 4.57
CA GLY A 261 -11.45 -1.62 3.32
C GLY A 261 -10.24 -1.52 2.39
N LEU A 262 -10.44 -1.59 1.06
CA LEU A 262 -9.32 -1.68 0.10
C LEU A 262 -8.47 -0.39 0.02
N ALA A 263 -9.04 0.76 0.30
CA ALA A 263 -8.37 2.07 0.28
C ALA A 263 -8.65 2.81 1.59
N PHE A 264 -8.35 2.16 2.72
CA PHE A 264 -8.74 2.54 4.08
C PHE A 264 -8.25 3.90 4.61
N GLU A 265 -7.28 4.57 3.95
CA GLU A 265 -6.92 5.96 4.28
C GLU A 265 -7.55 7.01 3.34
N SER A 266 -8.48 6.58 2.48
CA SER A 266 -9.31 7.48 1.65
C SER A 266 -10.34 8.22 2.50
N LYS A 267 -10.89 9.31 1.96
CA LYS A 267 -11.97 10.09 2.56
C LYS A 267 -13.29 9.80 1.86
N ILE A 268 -14.31 9.37 2.60
CA ILE A 268 -15.65 9.17 2.04
C ILE A 268 -16.41 10.50 1.98
N MET A 269 -16.97 10.82 0.81
CA MET A 269 -18.00 11.85 0.61
C MET A 269 -19.36 11.14 0.46
N PRO A 270 -20.22 11.13 1.49
CA PRO A 270 -21.47 10.38 1.44
C PRO A 270 -22.57 11.19 0.74
N LEU A 271 -23.13 10.66 -0.36
CA LEU A 271 -24.17 11.34 -1.14
C LEU A 271 -25.41 10.46 -1.27
N ARG A 272 -26.45 10.78 -0.48
CA ARG A 272 -27.70 10.01 -0.48
C ARG A 272 -28.61 10.47 -1.62
N VAL A 273 -28.85 9.58 -2.57
CA VAL A 273 -29.76 9.76 -3.72
C VAL A 273 -30.82 8.65 -3.83
N LEU A 274 -30.60 7.52 -3.15
CA LEU A 274 -31.57 6.45 -3.02
C LEU A 274 -32.26 6.55 -1.64
N ASN A 275 -33.57 6.32 -1.60
CA ASN A 275 -34.33 6.26 -0.35
C ASN A 275 -34.13 4.91 0.38
N SER A 276 -34.70 4.76 1.57
CA SER A 276 -34.62 3.54 2.41
C SER A 276 -35.19 2.26 1.77
N ARG A 277 -35.69 2.30 0.52
CA ARG A 277 -36.11 1.15 -0.29
C ARG A 277 -35.21 0.91 -1.50
N GLY A 278 -34.08 1.62 -1.63
CA GLY A 278 -33.14 1.48 -2.75
C GLY A 278 -33.53 2.22 -4.03
N PHE A 279 -34.52 3.12 -4.00
CA PHE A 279 -34.98 3.86 -5.19
C PHE A 279 -34.62 5.35 -5.13
N GLY A 280 -34.17 5.91 -6.24
CA GLY A 280 -33.85 7.34 -6.39
C GLY A 280 -34.25 7.87 -7.76
N SER A 281 -34.12 9.18 -7.98
CA SER A 281 -34.44 9.81 -9.26
C SER A 281 -33.20 10.14 -10.09
N VAL A 282 -33.39 10.18 -11.41
CA VAL A 282 -32.37 10.62 -12.37
C VAL A 282 -31.89 12.05 -12.12
N ALA A 283 -32.72 12.91 -11.51
CA ALA A 283 -32.34 14.27 -11.15
C ALA A 283 -31.37 14.27 -9.97
N ASP A 284 -31.73 13.60 -8.88
CA ASP A 284 -30.93 13.54 -7.65
C ASP A 284 -29.55 12.91 -7.91
N ILE A 285 -29.49 11.82 -8.69
CA ILE A 285 -28.23 11.19 -9.10
C ILE A 285 -27.39 12.15 -9.96
N ALA A 286 -28.00 12.88 -10.91
CA ALA A 286 -27.28 13.78 -11.79
C ALA A 286 -26.74 15.03 -11.06
N ASP A 287 -27.44 15.50 -10.03
CA ASP A 287 -27.00 16.63 -9.21
C ASP A 287 -25.95 16.19 -8.18
N ALA A 288 -26.06 14.99 -7.59
CA ALA A 288 -25.01 14.40 -6.76
C ALA A 288 -23.68 14.21 -7.51
N VAL A 289 -23.73 13.77 -8.78
CA VAL A 289 -22.51 13.65 -9.63
C VAL A 289 -21.85 15.00 -9.87
N ARG A 290 -22.63 16.09 -10.00
CA ARG A 290 -22.07 17.46 -10.11
C ARG A 290 -21.52 17.94 -8.78
N PHE A 291 -22.29 17.76 -7.70
CA PHE A 291 -21.88 18.11 -6.34
C PHE A 291 -20.54 17.47 -5.97
N ALA A 292 -20.36 16.17 -6.22
CA ALA A 292 -19.10 15.47 -6.01
C ALA A 292 -17.93 16.14 -6.74
N ALA A 293 -18.10 16.43 -8.03
CA ALA A 293 -17.10 17.05 -8.89
C ALA A 293 -16.84 18.54 -8.63
N ASP A 294 -17.73 19.21 -7.90
CA ASP A 294 -17.58 20.60 -7.45
C ASP A 294 -17.03 20.71 -6.02
N ASN A 295 -17.20 19.67 -5.19
CA ASN A 295 -16.74 19.61 -3.79
C ASN A 295 -15.49 18.73 -3.59
N GLY A 296 -14.73 18.47 -4.66
CA GLY A 296 -13.38 17.89 -4.56
C GLY A 296 -13.30 16.37 -4.52
N ALA A 297 -14.35 15.63 -4.89
CA ALA A 297 -14.23 14.19 -5.11
C ALA A 297 -13.30 13.89 -6.30
N GLN A 298 -12.37 12.95 -6.12
CA GLN A 298 -11.45 12.48 -7.17
C GLN A 298 -11.94 11.17 -7.80
N VAL A 299 -12.72 10.39 -7.05
CA VAL A 299 -13.45 9.21 -7.53
C VAL A 299 -14.93 9.35 -7.18
N ILE A 300 -15.81 8.91 -8.07
CA ILE A 300 -17.24 8.72 -7.81
C ILE A 300 -17.56 7.24 -7.99
N ASN A 301 -18.14 6.60 -6.99
CA ASN A 301 -18.72 5.26 -7.09
C ASN A 301 -20.25 5.34 -7.17
N MET A 302 -20.83 4.72 -8.20
CA MET A 302 -22.28 4.55 -8.37
C MET A 302 -22.62 3.07 -8.43
N SER A 303 -22.94 2.50 -7.27
CA SER A 303 -23.35 1.09 -7.13
C SER A 303 -24.84 0.87 -7.44
N LEU A 304 -25.33 1.64 -8.41
CA LEU A 304 -26.72 1.76 -8.83
C LEU A 304 -26.84 1.74 -10.36
N GLY A 305 -28.04 1.52 -10.88
CA GLY A 305 -28.27 1.64 -12.32
C GLY A 305 -29.71 1.36 -12.75
N GLY A 306 -29.99 1.65 -14.01
CA GLY A 306 -31.29 1.43 -14.64
C GLY A 306 -31.20 1.14 -16.14
N PRO A 307 -32.24 0.57 -16.75
CA PRO A 307 -32.22 0.07 -18.13
C PRO A 307 -32.35 1.15 -19.20
N LEU A 308 -32.64 2.40 -18.84
CA LEU A 308 -32.95 3.48 -19.78
C LEU A 308 -31.89 4.60 -19.71
N PRO A 309 -31.39 5.11 -20.85
CA PRO A 309 -30.47 6.23 -20.87
C PRO A 309 -31.19 7.56 -20.56
N SER A 310 -30.44 8.49 -19.98
CA SER A 310 -30.85 9.86 -19.65
C SER A 310 -29.76 10.83 -20.09
N LEU A 311 -30.14 11.81 -20.92
CA LEU A 311 -29.24 12.88 -21.35
C LEU A 311 -28.79 13.77 -20.18
N VAL A 312 -29.61 13.91 -19.13
CA VAL A 312 -29.28 14.74 -17.94
C VAL A 312 -28.17 14.09 -17.12
N LEU A 313 -28.28 12.77 -16.91
CA LEU A 313 -27.28 11.99 -16.17
C LEU A 313 -26.00 11.80 -17.00
N LYS A 314 -26.11 11.51 -18.31
CA LYS A 314 -24.93 11.47 -19.19
C LYS A 314 -24.14 12.79 -19.14
N ARG A 315 -24.83 13.93 -19.19
CA ARG A 315 -24.20 15.26 -19.06
C ARG A 315 -23.60 15.53 -17.68
N ALA A 316 -24.02 14.82 -16.63
CA ALA A 316 -23.39 14.90 -15.31
C ALA A 316 -22.10 14.06 -15.26
N VAL A 317 -22.13 12.84 -15.79
CA VAL A 317 -20.93 12.00 -15.95
C VAL A 317 -19.88 12.68 -16.84
N ASP A 318 -20.30 13.23 -17.99
CA ASP A 318 -19.45 14.04 -18.87
C ASP A 318 -18.94 15.33 -18.20
N TYR A 319 -19.57 15.83 -17.13
CA TYR A 319 -19.12 17.00 -16.37
C TYR A 319 -18.08 16.61 -15.32
N ALA A 320 -18.34 15.55 -14.55
CA ALA A 320 -17.41 15.02 -13.56
C ALA A 320 -16.09 14.59 -14.19
N HIS A 321 -16.13 13.87 -15.31
CA HIS A 321 -14.92 13.51 -16.06
C HIS A 321 -14.11 14.74 -16.52
N LYS A 322 -14.78 15.79 -17.01
CA LYS A 322 -14.14 17.06 -17.38
C LYS A 322 -13.60 17.89 -16.20
N LYS A 323 -13.97 17.52 -14.97
CA LYS A 323 -13.42 18.06 -13.72
C LYS A 323 -12.25 17.22 -13.19
N GLY A 324 -11.79 16.21 -13.94
CA GLY A 324 -10.72 15.30 -13.52
C GLY A 324 -11.20 14.15 -12.62
N VAL A 325 -12.51 13.91 -12.51
CA VAL A 325 -13.07 12.90 -11.60
C VAL A 325 -13.21 11.55 -12.30
N THR A 326 -12.69 10.49 -11.68
CA THR A 326 -12.87 9.11 -12.14
C THR A 326 -14.24 8.60 -11.74
N VAL A 327 -15.13 8.38 -12.72
CA VAL A 327 -16.49 7.89 -12.46
C VAL A 327 -16.53 6.38 -12.66
N VAL A 328 -16.93 5.62 -11.63
CA VAL A 328 -17.02 4.15 -11.61
C VAL A 328 -18.49 3.75 -11.37
N ALA A 329 -18.98 2.76 -12.11
CA ALA A 329 -20.38 2.33 -12.03
C ALA A 329 -20.60 0.83 -12.26
N ALA A 330 -21.58 0.28 -11.54
CA ALA A 330 -21.96 -1.13 -11.60
C ALA A 330 -22.63 -1.51 -12.94
N ALA A 331 -22.18 -2.60 -13.58
CA ALA A 331 -22.72 -3.07 -14.86
C ALA A 331 -24.19 -3.55 -14.80
N GLY A 332 -24.71 -3.85 -13.61
CA GLY A 332 -26.11 -4.22 -13.34
C GLY A 332 -26.32 -5.70 -13.07
N ASN A 333 -27.37 -6.02 -12.30
CA ASN A 333 -27.63 -7.35 -11.72
C ASN A 333 -28.71 -8.16 -12.49
N GLY A 334 -28.84 -7.94 -13.80
CA GLY A 334 -29.89 -8.51 -14.65
C GLY A 334 -29.56 -9.83 -15.36
N GLY A 335 -28.35 -10.37 -15.23
CA GLY A 335 -27.93 -11.69 -15.76
C GLY A 335 -28.00 -11.85 -17.28
N LYS A 336 -27.85 -10.75 -18.06
CA LYS A 336 -28.15 -10.71 -19.50
C LYS A 336 -27.22 -9.77 -20.28
N ARG A 337 -27.13 -9.99 -21.60
CA ARG A 337 -26.46 -9.07 -22.55
C ARG A 337 -27.30 -7.80 -22.74
N SER A 338 -27.07 -6.78 -21.91
CA SER A 338 -27.87 -5.56 -21.93
C SER A 338 -27.15 -4.43 -21.18
N PRO A 339 -27.13 -3.19 -21.71
CA PRO A 339 -26.54 -2.05 -21.00
C PRO A 339 -27.31 -1.70 -19.72
N SER A 340 -26.58 -1.25 -18.71
CA SER A 340 -27.10 -0.52 -17.54
C SER A 340 -26.55 0.90 -17.56
N TYR A 341 -27.37 1.88 -17.23
CA TYR A 341 -26.94 3.27 -17.08
C TYR A 341 -26.91 3.64 -15.60
N PRO A 342 -25.85 4.28 -15.08
CA PRO A 342 -24.87 5.07 -15.82
C PRO A 342 -23.67 4.31 -16.43
N ALA A 343 -23.42 3.05 -16.09
CA ALA A 343 -22.22 2.31 -16.51
C ALA A 343 -21.98 2.30 -18.03
N ALA A 344 -23.01 2.17 -18.85
CA ALA A 344 -22.91 2.19 -20.31
C ALA A 344 -22.82 3.59 -20.95
N TYR A 345 -22.50 4.65 -20.18
CA TYR A 345 -22.11 5.94 -20.74
C TYR A 345 -20.60 6.02 -20.92
N ASN A 346 -20.16 6.60 -22.04
CA ASN A 346 -18.78 7.09 -22.16
C ASN A 346 -18.40 7.93 -20.92
N HIS A 347 -17.18 7.74 -20.45
CA HIS A 347 -16.60 8.35 -19.24
C HIS A 347 -17.09 7.78 -17.88
N ALA A 348 -18.06 6.86 -17.86
CA ALA A 348 -18.24 5.96 -16.72
C ALA A 348 -17.40 4.69 -16.95
N PHE A 349 -16.73 4.20 -15.91
CA PHE A 349 -15.94 2.98 -15.91
C PHE A 349 -16.82 1.83 -15.42
N ALA A 350 -17.19 0.92 -16.32
CA ALA A 350 -18.22 -0.08 -16.08
C ALA A 350 -17.65 -1.37 -15.49
N VAL A 351 -18.20 -1.79 -14.34
CA VAL A 351 -17.67 -2.90 -13.54
C VAL A 351 -18.60 -4.12 -13.54
N ALA A 352 -18.12 -5.24 -14.06
CA ALA A 352 -18.77 -6.56 -13.97
C ALA A 352 -18.37 -7.29 -12.67
N ALA A 353 -19.19 -8.25 -12.24
CA ALA A 353 -19.03 -8.96 -10.96
C ALA A 353 -18.52 -10.40 -11.10
N THR A 354 -17.42 -10.71 -10.41
CA THR A 354 -16.87 -12.07 -10.26
C THR A 354 -17.18 -12.71 -8.91
N GLN A 355 -17.10 -14.03 -8.85
CA GLN A 355 -17.14 -14.83 -7.62
C GLN A 355 -15.74 -15.34 -7.25
N PHE A 356 -15.63 -16.16 -6.20
CA PHE A 356 -14.36 -16.69 -5.68
C PHE A 356 -13.49 -17.35 -6.77
N ASP A 357 -14.07 -18.22 -7.61
CA ASP A 357 -13.36 -18.89 -8.72
C ASP A 357 -13.06 -18.00 -9.95
N GLN A 358 -13.12 -16.68 -9.78
CA GLN A 358 -12.86 -15.64 -10.78
C GLN A 358 -13.85 -15.61 -11.96
N ARG A 359 -14.87 -16.49 -12.02
CA ARG A 359 -15.88 -16.44 -13.08
C ARG A 359 -16.84 -15.28 -12.89
N THR A 360 -17.35 -14.72 -13.99
CA THR A 360 -18.50 -13.79 -13.92
C THR A 360 -19.70 -14.48 -13.28
N THR A 361 -20.27 -13.81 -12.29
CA THR A 361 -21.46 -14.26 -11.55
C THR A 361 -22.70 -14.37 -12.44
N PHE A 362 -23.64 -15.23 -12.05
CA PHE A 362 -24.89 -15.47 -12.79
C PHE A 362 -25.78 -14.23 -12.96
N TYR A 363 -25.62 -13.22 -12.10
CA TYR A 363 -26.41 -11.99 -12.12
C TYR A 363 -25.73 -10.84 -12.87
N SER A 364 -24.42 -10.89 -13.14
CA SER A 364 -23.73 -9.78 -13.82
C SER A 364 -24.31 -9.62 -15.23
N GLN A 365 -24.75 -8.41 -15.56
CA GLN A 365 -24.93 -8.04 -16.96
C GLN A 365 -23.57 -7.93 -17.66
N TRP A 366 -23.62 -8.06 -18.98
CA TRP A 366 -22.45 -8.12 -19.85
C TRP A 366 -22.78 -7.46 -21.20
N GLY A 367 -21.73 -7.15 -21.96
CA GLY A 367 -21.81 -6.48 -23.26
C GLY A 367 -20.58 -5.62 -23.51
N SER A 368 -20.44 -5.10 -24.73
CA SER A 368 -19.31 -4.26 -25.17
C SER A 368 -19.08 -2.93 -24.41
N TYR A 369 -19.87 -2.66 -23.36
CA TYR A 369 -19.73 -1.52 -22.46
C TYR A 369 -18.97 -1.85 -21.17
N VAL A 370 -18.66 -3.12 -20.88
CA VAL A 370 -17.90 -3.52 -19.68
C VAL A 370 -16.42 -3.16 -19.86
N ASP A 371 -15.85 -2.45 -18.89
CA ASP A 371 -14.45 -2.03 -18.93
C ASP A 371 -13.52 -2.94 -18.13
N ILE A 372 -14.01 -3.50 -17.01
CA ILE A 372 -13.24 -4.37 -16.10
C ILE A 372 -14.19 -5.25 -15.27
N ALA A 373 -13.69 -6.37 -14.72
CA ALA A 373 -14.40 -7.20 -13.75
C ALA A 373 -13.72 -7.17 -12.37
N ALA A 374 -14.51 -7.25 -11.30
CA ALA A 374 -14.02 -7.22 -9.91
C ALA A 374 -14.91 -8.06 -8.97
N PRO A 375 -14.44 -8.40 -7.75
CA PRO A 375 -15.18 -9.24 -6.80
C PRO A 375 -16.56 -8.70 -6.47
N GLY A 376 -17.61 -9.39 -6.90
CA GLY A 376 -19.00 -9.08 -6.56
C GLY A 376 -19.67 -10.14 -5.67
N GLY A 377 -19.08 -11.34 -5.55
CA GLY A 377 -19.50 -12.40 -4.64
C GLY A 377 -20.74 -13.18 -5.06
N ASN A 378 -20.99 -14.29 -4.34
CA ASN A 378 -22.09 -15.21 -4.58
C ASN A 378 -22.56 -15.87 -3.26
N THR A 379 -23.53 -15.26 -2.58
CA THR A 379 -24.01 -15.73 -1.26
C THR A 379 -24.84 -17.03 -1.30
N ARG A 380 -24.70 -17.84 -2.35
CA ARG A 380 -25.41 -19.13 -2.54
C ARG A 380 -24.50 -20.34 -2.41
N ILE A 381 -23.19 -20.12 -2.39
CA ILE A 381 -22.15 -21.15 -2.38
C ILE A 381 -21.04 -20.69 -1.45
N ASP A 382 -20.32 -21.67 -0.94
CA ASP A 382 -19.07 -21.57 -0.20
C ASP A 382 -18.07 -22.36 -1.06
N GLN A 383 -17.15 -21.65 -1.74
CA GLN A 383 -16.17 -22.25 -2.65
C GLN A 383 -14.81 -22.45 -2.00
N ASN A 384 -14.51 -21.74 -0.91
CA ASN A 384 -13.23 -21.82 -0.19
C ASN A 384 -13.26 -22.82 0.98
N GLY A 385 -14.44 -23.20 1.47
CA GLY A 385 -14.65 -24.12 2.59
C GLY A 385 -14.55 -23.47 3.96
N ASP A 386 -14.64 -22.14 4.07
CA ASP A 386 -14.48 -21.41 5.34
C ASP A 386 -15.71 -21.48 6.28
N GLY A 387 -16.82 -22.07 5.80
CA GLY A 387 -18.07 -22.20 6.53
C GLY A 387 -19.03 -21.02 6.33
N ARG A 388 -18.72 -20.08 5.43
CA ARG A 388 -19.55 -18.95 5.04
C ARG A 388 -19.75 -18.90 3.52
N PRO A 389 -20.88 -18.38 3.03
CA PRO A 389 -21.03 -18.14 1.60
C PRO A 389 -20.08 -17.04 1.09
N ASP A 390 -19.60 -17.16 -0.16
CA ASP A 390 -18.64 -16.25 -0.82
C ASP A 390 -19.23 -14.86 -1.17
N GLY A 391 -19.97 -14.23 -0.26
CA GLY A 391 -20.36 -12.83 -0.38
C GLY A 391 -19.17 -11.89 -0.14
N ILE A 392 -19.41 -10.59 -0.32
CA ILE A 392 -18.50 -9.55 0.13
C ILE A 392 -18.93 -9.13 1.54
N MET A 393 -18.04 -9.30 2.53
CA MET A 393 -18.32 -8.99 3.94
C MET A 393 -17.91 -7.55 4.28
N GLN A 394 -18.84 -6.76 4.84
CA GLN A 394 -18.60 -5.42 5.39
C GLN A 394 -19.53 -5.13 6.58
N GLU A 395 -19.16 -4.20 7.48
CA GLU A 395 -20.11 -3.69 8.48
C GLU A 395 -21.23 -2.90 7.78
N THR A 396 -22.47 -3.16 8.17
CA THR A 396 -23.64 -2.42 7.72
C THR A 396 -24.79 -2.59 8.73
N HIS A 397 -26.02 -2.31 8.34
CA HIS A 397 -27.22 -2.49 9.14
C HIS A 397 -28.37 -3.03 8.29
N PRO A 398 -29.35 -3.73 8.89
CA PRO A 398 -30.58 -4.09 8.20
C PRO A 398 -31.35 -2.83 7.75
N ALA A 399 -32.05 -2.92 6.61
CA ALA A 399 -32.86 -1.83 6.09
C ALA A 399 -33.89 -1.34 7.13
N GLY A 400 -33.95 -0.02 7.34
CA GLY A 400 -34.80 0.61 8.35
C GLY A 400 -34.37 0.43 9.82
N GLN A 401 -33.22 -0.20 10.11
CA GLN A 401 -32.71 -0.42 11.47
C GLN A 401 -31.39 0.33 11.71
N THR A 402 -31.41 1.66 11.52
CA THR A 402 -30.26 2.60 11.54
C THR A 402 -29.51 2.74 12.88
N SER A 403 -29.81 1.92 13.87
CA SER A 403 -29.15 1.87 15.19
C SER A 403 -28.63 0.48 15.57
N LYS A 404 -28.70 -0.49 14.65
CA LYS A 404 -28.11 -1.83 14.80
C LYS A 404 -27.02 -1.99 13.77
N HIS A 405 -25.99 -2.75 14.09
CA HIS A 405 -24.87 -3.01 13.18
C HIS A 405 -24.60 -4.52 13.10
N GLU A 406 -24.25 -4.98 11.91
CA GLU A 406 -23.93 -6.37 11.61
C GLU A 406 -22.89 -6.44 10.48
N PHE A 407 -22.05 -7.47 10.50
CA PHE A 407 -21.16 -7.79 9.37
C PHE A 407 -21.95 -8.65 8.38
N ALA A 408 -22.33 -8.06 7.25
CA ALA A 408 -23.22 -8.70 6.27
C ALA A 408 -22.49 -9.10 5.00
N LEU A 409 -22.83 -10.29 4.49
CA LEU A 409 -22.37 -10.82 3.21
C LEU A 409 -23.36 -10.40 2.11
N TYR A 410 -22.95 -9.48 1.24
CA TYR A 410 -23.75 -9.06 0.08
C TYR A 410 -23.20 -9.65 -1.23
N MET A 411 -24.01 -9.67 -2.27
CA MET A 411 -23.56 -9.96 -3.64
C MET A 411 -24.16 -8.99 -4.67
N GLY A 412 -23.36 -8.60 -5.67
CA GLY A 412 -23.82 -7.76 -6.76
C GLY A 412 -22.68 -7.08 -7.54
N THR A 413 -22.97 -6.57 -8.74
CA THR A 413 -22.10 -5.57 -9.40
C THR A 413 -21.95 -4.30 -8.56
N SER A 414 -22.90 -4.08 -7.64
CA SER A 414 -22.84 -3.05 -6.60
C SER A 414 -21.74 -3.28 -5.56
N MET A 415 -21.26 -4.52 -5.37
CA MET A 415 -20.11 -4.83 -4.51
C MET A 415 -18.81 -4.91 -5.33
N ALA A 416 -18.89 -5.20 -6.64
CA ALA A 416 -17.74 -5.14 -7.54
C ALA A 416 -17.27 -3.69 -7.83
N SER A 417 -18.21 -2.77 -8.06
CA SER A 417 -17.95 -1.35 -8.32
C SER A 417 -17.04 -0.67 -7.27
N PRO A 418 -17.28 -0.79 -5.95
CA PRO A 418 -16.43 -0.16 -4.93
C PRO A 418 -14.99 -0.69 -4.90
N HIS A 419 -14.72 -1.96 -5.23
CA HIS A 419 -13.35 -2.46 -5.36
C HIS A 419 -12.56 -1.67 -6.43
N VAL A 420 -13.20 -1.40 -7.57
CA VAL A 420 -12.58 -0.62 -8.66
C VAL A 420 -12.45 0.85 -8.27
N ALA A 421 -13.42 1.42 -7.55
CA ALA A 421 -13.33 2.79 -7.04
C ALA A 421 -12.20 2.96 -6.01
N ALA A 422 -11.99 1.97 -5.13
CA ALA A 422 -10.89 1.94 -4.19
C ALA A 422 -9.54 1.75 -4.89
N ALA A 423 -9.42 0.82 -5.84
CA ALA A 423 -8.19 0.67 -6.63
C ALA A 423 -7.86 1.93 -7.45
N ALA A 424 -8.87 2.65 -7.96
CA ALA A 424 -8.70 3.98 -8.55
C ALA A 424 -8.14 4.98 -7.52
N ALA A 425 -8.65 4.99 -6.28
CA ALA A 425 -8.13 5.83 -5.21
C ALA A 425 -6.66 5.48 -4.86
N LEU A 426 -6.28 4.21 -4.81
CA LEU A 426 -4.89 3.79 -4.58
C LEU A 426 -3.93 4.32 -5.67
N VAL A 427 -4.35 4.31 -6.94
CA VAL A 427 -3.60 4.84 -8.09
C VAL A 427 -3.54 6.38 -8.07
N ILE A 428 -4.64 7.04 -7.69
CA ILE A 428 -4.72 8.50 -7.57
C ILE A 428 -3.82 9.00 -6.44
N ALA A 429 -3.77 8.29 -5.31
CA ALA A 429 -2.85 8.59 -4.21
C ALA A 429 -1.38 8.59 -4.67
N ASN A 430 -1.00 7.81 -5.69
CA ASN A 430 0.35 7.83 -6.27
C ASN A 430 0.62 9.04 -7.19
N GLY A 431 -0.39 9.84 -7.57
CA GLY A 431 -0.23 11.07 -8.37
C GLY A 431 -0.67 10.97 -9.83
N ILE A 432 -1.26 9.85 -10.25
CA ILE A 432 -1.99 9.74 -11.52
C ILE A 432 -3.45 10.13 -11.27
N THR A 433 -3.82 11.38 -11.53
CA THR A 433 -5.17 11.89 -11.20
C THR A 433 -6.11 12.00 -12.40
N HIS A 434 -5.58 12.16 -13.63
CA HIS A 434 -6.43 12.33 -14.81
C HIS A 434 -7.23 11.04 -15.08
N PRO A 435 -8.57 11.09 -15.22
CA PRO A 435 -9.43 9.89 -15.18
C PRO A 435 -9.11 8.86 -16.29
N ASP A 436 -8.86 9.32 -17.53
CA ASP A 436 -8.43 8.43 -18.63
C ASP A 436 -7.10 7.70 -18.36
N LYS A 437 -6.27 8.19 -17.43
CA LYS A 437 -4.99 7.59 -17.06
C LYS A 437 -5.18 6.58 -15.94
N VAL A 438 -5.99 6.91 -14.94
CA VAL A 438 -6.41 5.98 -13.89
C VAL A 438 -7.05 4.73 -14.51
N GLN A 439 -8.04 4.91 -15.39
CA GLN A 439 -8.69 3.81 -16.11
C GLN A 439 -7.69 2.97 -16.92
N LYS A 440 -6.76 3.60 -17.66
CA LYS A 440 -5.74 2.88 -18.44
C LYS A 440 -4.74 2.10 -17.60
N VAL A 441 -4.39 2.59 -16.41
CA VAL A 441 -3.53 1.85 -15.47
C VAL A 441 -4.25 0.61 -14.97
N LEU A 442 -5.51 0.77 -14.51
CA LEU A 442 -6.34 -0.36 -14.05
C LEU A 442 -6.56 -1.40 -15.18
N GLN A 443 -6.86 -0.95 -16.40
CA GLN A 443 -7.03 -1.84 -17.56
C GLN A 443 -5.74 -2.54 -18.01
N LYS A 444 -4.57 -1.86 -17.94
CA LYS A 444 -3.28 -2.48 -18.31
C LYS A 444 -2.78 -3.47 -17.25
N ALA A 445 -3.14 -3.25 -15.98
CA ALA A 445 -2.79 -4.10 -14.86
C ALA A 445 -3.69 -5.34 -14.70
N ALA A 446 -4.87 -5.34 -15.34
CA ALA A 446 -5.88 -6.38 -15.18
C ALA A 446 -5.36 -7.77 -15.57
N ASP A 447 -5.73 -8.79 -14.78
CA ASP A 447 -5.38 -10.17 -15.10
C ASP A 447 -6.31 -10.72 -16.20
N THR A 448 -5.68 -11.34 -17.20
CA THR A 448 -6.35 -11.91 -18.37
C THR A 448 -6.38 -13.45 -18.36
N SER A 449 -6.03 -14.09 -17.25
CA SER A 449 -6.08 -15.54 -17.05
C SER A 449 -7.41 -16.19 -17.45
N MET A 450 -8.53 -15.48 -17.30
CA MET A 450 -9.86 -15.94 -17.70
C MET A 450 -10.10 -15.97 -19.22
N ARG A 451 -9.24 -15.34 -20.03
CA ARG A 451 -9.37 -15.21 -21.49
C ARG A 451 -9.38 -16.55 -22.23
N GLU A 452 -8.56 -17.50 -21.80
CA GLU A 452 -8.45 -18.83 -22.42
C GLU A 452 -9.69 -19.71 -22.19
N LYS A 453 -10.63 -19.30 -21.32
CA LYS A 453 -11.88 -20.01 -21.02
C LYS A 453 -13.04 -19.61 -21.95
N TYR A 454 -12.79 -18.82 -23.00
CA TYR A 454 -13.80 -18.31 -23.94
C TYR A 454 -13.44 -18.58 -25.40
N ASP A 455 -14.47 -18.88 -26.22
CA ASP A 455 -14.31 -19.21 -27.64
C ASP A 455 -13.90 -18.00 -28.51
N SER A 456 -14.07 -16.77 -28.01
CA SER A 456 -13.73 -15.54 -28.73
C SER A 456 -13.35 -14.37 -27.82
N GLU A 457 -12.52 -13.48 -28.35
CA GLU A 457 -12.17 -12.21 -27.71
C GLU A 457 -13.37 -11.30 -27.47
N GLU A 458 -14.38 -11.35 -28.34
CA GLU A 458 -15.61 -10.56 -28.16
C GLU A 458 -16.32 -11.04 -26.89
N GLU A 459 -16.56 -12.34 -26.75
CA GLU A 459 -17.26 -12.88 -25.57
C GLU A 459 -16.49 -12.64 -24.26
N TYR A 460 -15.16 -12.84 -24.27
CA TYR A 460 -14.32 -12.52 -23.11
C TYR A 460 -14.44 -11.03 -22.75
N ARG A 461 -14.28 -10.12 -23.72
CA ARG A 461 -14.33 -8.67 -23.47
C ARG A 461 -15.71 -8.18 -23.05
N GLU A 462 -16.79 -8.76 -23.55
CA GLU A 462 -18.13 -8.41 -23.08
C GLU A 462 -18.38 -8.79 -21.62
N ARG A 463 -17.61 -9.73 -21.06
CA ARG A 463 -17.75 -10.23 -19.69
C ARG A 463 -16.75 -9.64 -18.70
N TYR A 464 -15.49 -9.44 -19.12
CA TYR A 464 -14.40 -8.97 -18.26
C TYR A 464 -13.82 -7.62 -18.67
N GLY A 465 -14.21 -7.07 -19.83
CA GLY A 465 -13.61 -5.85 -20.37
C GLY A 465 -12.12 -6.04 -20.65
N ALA A 466 -11.27 -5.40 -19.85
CA ALA A 466 -9.83 -5.63 -19.85
C ALA A 466 -9.44 -6.96 -19.16
N GLY A 467 -10.12 -7.34 -18.08
CA GLY A 467 -9.79 -8.50 -17.25
C GLY A 467 -10.26 -8.35 -15.80
N LEU A 468 -9.70 -9.19 -14.93
CA LEU A 468 -9.91 -9.13 -13.48
C LEU A 468 -9.12 -7.94 -12.90
N LEU A 469 -9.72 -7.20 -11.98
CA LEU A 469 -9.06 -6.13 -11.23
C LEU A 469 -7.85 -6.65 -10.45
N GLN A 470 -6.72 -5.96 -10.54
CA GLN A 470 -5.49 -6.25 -9.81
C GLN A 470 -4.94 -4.94 -9.24
N ALA A 471 -5.23 -4.67 -7.97
CA ALA A 471 -4.87 -3.43 -7.30
C ALA A 471 -3.35 -3.34 -7.09
N ASP A 472 -2.70 -4.44 -6.73
CA ASP A 472 -1.25 -4.54 -6.57
C ASP A 472 -0.49 -4.13 -7.85
N LYS A 473 -0.86 -4.71 -8.99
CA LYS A 473 -0.24 -4.47 -10.30
C LYS A 473 -0.48 -3.02 -10.72
N ALA A 474 -1.70 -2.51 -10.54
CA ALA A 474 -2.05 -1.12 -10.88
C ALA A 474 -1.22 -0.12 -10.07
N VAL A 475 -1.11 -0.31 -8.75
CA VAL A 475 -0.38 0.57 -7.85
C VAL A 475 1.13 0.49 -8.10
N LYS A 476 1.72 -0.71 -8.18
CA LYS A 476 3.15 -0.90 -8.49
C LYS A 476 3.52 -0.32 -9.86
N GLN A 477 2.66 -0.51 -10.87
CA GLN A 477 2.90 0.05 -12.21
C GLN A 477 2.78 1.58 -12.22
N SER A 478 1.82 2.17 -11.49
CA SER A 478 1.67 3.63 -11.40
C SER A 478 2.93 4.32 -10.85
N ALA A 479 3.48 3.80 -9.75
CA ALA A 479 4.70 4.34 -9.12
C ALA A 479 5.95 4.21 -10.01
N THR A 480 6.08 3.09 -10.74
CA THR A 480 7.27 2.80 -11.57
C THR A 480 7.25 3.47 -12.94
N ASP A 481 6.13 3.46 -13.66
CA ASP A 481 6.03 4.04 -15.02
C ASP A 481 6.28 5.56 -15.00
N GLN A 482 5.71 6.29 -14.02
CA GLN A 482 5.90 7.74 -13.87
C GLN A 482 7.36 8.09 -13.57
N GLY A 483 7.92 7.52 -12.50
CA GLY A 483 9.29 7.81 -12.07
C GLY A 483 10.33 7.49 -13.14
N THR A 484 10.21 6.33 -13.79
CA THR A 484 11.09 5.90 -14.89
C THR A 484 11.03 6.84 -16.08
N THR A 485 9.83 7.27 -16.51
CA THR A 485 9.70 8.20 -17.64
C THR A 485 10.33 9.55 -17.29
N ARG A 486 10.02 10.11 -16.10
CA ARG A 486 10.51 11.40 -15.64
C ARG A 486 12.06 11.41 -15.51
N TYR A 487 12.64 10.32 -15.00
CA TYR A 487 14.11 10.08 -15.00
C TYR A 487 14.69 10.10 -16.41
N GLY A 488 14.13 9.30 -17.32
CA GLY A 488 14.61 9.21 -18.71
C GLY A 488 14.55 10.55 -19.45
N GLY A 489 13.46 11.30 -19.27
CA GLY A 489 13.31 12.65 -19.81
C GLY A 489 14.36 13.63 -19.29
N ALA A 490 14.58 13.68 -17.98
CA ALA A 490 15.59 14.56 -17.38
C ALA A 490 17.02 14.22 -17.82
N LEU A 491 17.40 12.94 -17.82
CA LEU A 491 18.72 12.50 -18.25
C LEU A 491 18.97 12.80 -19.75
N LEU A 492 17.95 12.66 -20.60
CA LEU A 492 18.02 13.06 -22.00
C LEU A 492 18.29 14.57 -22.15
N LEU A 493 17.62 15.42 -21.37
CA LEU A 493 17.87 16.88 -21.38
C LEU A 493 19.26 17.25 -20.87
N VAL A 494 19.80 16.52 -19.88
CA VAL A 494 21.20 16.67 -19.42
C VAL A 494 22.18 16.34 -20.55
N LEU A 495 21.99 15.22 -21.25
CA LEU A 495 22.82 14.83 -22.39
C LEU A 495 22.76 15.84 -23.55
N LEU A 496 21.56 16.30 -23.91
CA LEU A 496 21.36 17.33 -24.94
C LEU A 496 22.00 18.66 -24.56
N THR A 497 21.90 19.06 -23.29
CA THR A 497 22.53 20.29 -22.76
C THR A 497 24.06 20.19 -22.80
N ALA A 498 24.63 19.09 -22.32
CA ALA A 498 26.07 18.84 -22.38
C ALA A 498 26.59 18.82 -23.82
N PHE A 499 25.87 18.18 -24.75
CA PHE A 499 26.20 18.18 -26.18
C PHE A 499 26.11 19.56 -26.82
N GLY A 500 25.08 20.35 -26.48
CA GLY A 500 24.89 21.72 -26.97
C GLY A 500 25.99 22.67 -26.48
N LEU A 501 26.37 22.57 -25.21
CA LEU A 501 27.50 23.33 -24.64
C LEU A 501 28.83 22.88 -25.24
N ARG A 502 29.03 21.57 -25.49
CA ARG A 502 30.22 21.04 -26.17
C ARG A 502 30.36 21.57 -27.60
N ARG A 503 29.28 21.56 -28.39
CA ARG A 503 29.28 22.06 -29.79
C ARG A 503 29.62 23.55 -29.91
N ARG A 504 29.40 24.33 -28.85
CA ARG A 504 29.66 25.78 -28.81
C ARG A 504 30.98 26.13 -28.09
N ASP A 505 31.79 25.13 -27.74
CA ASP A 505 33.02 25.25 -26.91
C ASP A 505 32.80 25.90 -25.52
N MET A 506 31.56 25.77 -25.00
CA MET A 506 31.11 26.37 -23.74
C MET A 506 31.21 25.40 -22.55
N MET A 507 31.67 24.17 -22.77
CA MET A 507 31.65 23.12 -21.74
C MET A 507 32.46 23.45 -20.48
N GLY A 508 33.50 24.27 -20.58
CA GLY A 508 34.31 24.70 -19.41
C GLY A 508 34.74 23.52 -18.54
N ARG A 509 34.36 23.56 -17.24
CA ARG A 509 34.53 22.46 -16.27
C ARG A 509 33.22 21.70 -15.96
N LEU A 510 32.21 21.81 -16.83
CA LEU A 510 30.99 21.01 -16.72
C LEU A 510 31.25 19.50 -16.61
N PRO A 511 32.23 18.88 -17.32
CA PRO A 511 32.53 17.46 -17.17
C PRO A 511 32.84 17.04 -15.72
N ASP A 512 33.52 17.89 -14.95
CA ASP A 512 33.92 17.63 -13.54
C ASP A 512 32.71 17.57 -12.59
N HIS A 513 31.56 18.12 -12.99
CA HIS A 513 30.32 18.17 -12.20
C HIS A 513 29.12 17.54 -12.91
N LEU A 514 29.30 16.95 -14.09
CA LEU A 514 28.23 16.32 -14.86
C LEU A 514 27.50 15.21 -14.08
N PRO A 515 28.15 14.37 -13.24
CA PRO A 515 27.44 13.42 -12.39
C PRO A 515 26.50 14.11 -11.39
N LEU A 516 26.92 15.23 -10.77
CA LEU A 516 26.07 15.98 -9.85
C LEU A 516 24.87 16.60 -10.56
N VAL A 517 25.07 17.17 -11.76
CA VAL A 517 23.99 17.70 -12.60
C VAL A 517 23.01 16.59 -12.98
N ALA A 518 23.49 15.41 -13.40
CA ALA A 518 22.66 14.29 -13.81
C ALA A 518 21.85 13.71 -12.63
N THR A 519 22.48 13.45 -11.49
CA THR A 519 21.80 12.92 -10.29
C THR A 519 20.76 13.89 -9.76
N SER A 520 21.09 15.17 -9.63
CA SER A 520 20.12 16.16 -9.16
C SER A 520 18.98 16.39 -10.16
N ALA A 521 19.23 16.35 -11.48
CA ALA A 521 18.17 16.41 -12.48
C ALA A 521 17.22 15.21 -12.40
N ALA A 522 17.74 13.98 -12.25
CA ALA A 522 16.91 12.78 -12.11
C ALA A 522 16.02 12.86 -10.85
N VAL A 523 16.63 13.09 -9.68
CA VAL A 523 15.90 13.17 -8.39
C VAL A 523 14.85 14.28 -8.39
N VAL A 524 15.17 15.45 -8.93
CA VAL A 524 14.20 16.56 -9.02
C VAL A 524 13.04 16.22 -9.96
N ALA A 525 13.31 15.53 -11.07
CA ALA A 525 12.31 15.22 -12.09
C ALA A 525 11.35 14.10 -11.70
N GLY A 526 11.83 13.05 -11.01
CA GLY A 526 11.06 11.84 -10.73
C GLY A 526 10.97 11.41 -9.27
N GLY A 527 11.70 12.06 -8.36
CA GLY A 527 11.85 11.59 -6.98
C GLY A 527 12.62 10.28 -6.87
N LEU A 528 12.82 9.78 -5.66
CA LEU A 528 13.34 8.44 -5.39
C LEU A 528 12.22 7.40 -5.46
N PHE A 529 11.47 7.37 -6.58
CA PHE A 529 10.20 6.65 -6.77
C PHE A 529 10.22 5.14 -6.44
N PHE A 530 11.40 4.54 -6.35
CA PHE A 530 11.60 3.14 -5.98
C PHE A 530 11.66 2.92 -4.45
N ILE A 531 11.88 3.96 -3.64
CA ILE A 531 11.95 3.81 -2.17
C ILE A 531 10.60 3.39 -1.56
N PRO A 532 9.43 3.91 -1.99
CA PRO A 532 8.11 3.37 -1.57
C PRO A 532 7.85 1.91 -1.93
N LEU A 533 8.68 1.27 -2.77
CA LEU A 533 8.60 -0.17 -3.07
C LEU A 533 9.46 -1.01 -2.12
N LEU A 534 10.30 -0.37 -1.31
CA LEU A 534 11.25 -0.99 -0.37
C LEU A 534 10.90 -0.72 1.10
N VAL A 535 9.94 0.17 1.36
CA VAL A 535 9.51 0.60 2.69
C VAL A 535 7.97 0.53 2.73
N PRO A 536 7.36 -0.17 3.70
CA PRO A 536 5.91 -0.23 3.84
C PRO A 536 5.28 1.18 3.91
N ALA A 537 4.12 1.38 3.29
CA ALA A 537 3.45 2.69 3.24
C ALA A 537 2.97 3.22 4.61
N GLY A 538 2.88 2.36 5.62
CA GLY A 538 2.45 2.67 6.98
C GLY A 538 3.49 3.46 7.82
N GLY A 539 2.98 4.20 8.80
CA GLY A 539 3.79 4.89 9.81
C GLY A 539 4.69 6.03 9.29
N ALA A 540 5.53 6.56 10.19
CA ALA A 540 6.38 7.72 9.90
C ALA A 540 7.44 7.44 8.82
N LEU A 541 7.98 6.22 8.76
CA LEU A 541 8.95 5.83 7.72
C LEU A 541 8.29 5.71 6.35
N GLY A 542 7.09 5.10 6.27
CA GLY A 542 6.30 5.04 5.03
C GLY A 542 5.88 6.42 4.52
N PHE A 543 5.57 7.36 5.42
CA PHE A 543 5.35 8.76 5.06
C PHE A 543 6.61 9.40 4.44
N VAL A 544 7.78 9.29 5.09
CA VAL A 544 9.03 9.86 4.57
C VAL A 544 9.42 9.22 3.22
N ALA A 545 9.26 7.91 3.08
CA ALA A 545 9.49 7.18 1.84
C ALA A 545 8.61 7.71 0.70
N ASN A 546 7.30 7.89 0.95
CA ASN A 546 6.35 8.46 -0.01
C ASN A 546 6.68 9.90 -0.40
N VAL A 547 7.16 10.71 0.55
CA VAL A 547 7.57 12.09 0.29
C VAL A 547 8.80 12.14 -0.62
N ILE A 548 9.88 11.43 -0.27
CA ILE A 548 11.11 11.46 -1.08
C ILE A 548 10.97 10.69 -2.41
N GLY A 549 9.96 9.82 -2.51
CA GLY A 549 9.57 9.14 -3.73
C GLY A 549 9.01 10.06 -4.82
N ARG A 550 8.56 11.27 -4.47
CA ARG A 550 7.92 12.23 -5.40
C ARG A 550 8.90 13.23 -6.02
N PRO A 551 8.59 13.76 -7.22
CA PRO A 551 9.37 14.84 -7.81
C PRO A 551 9.21 16.14 -7.01
N LEU A 552 10.20 17.04 -7.14
CA LEU A 552 10.19 18.32 -6.41
C LEU A 552 8.98 19.21 -6.76
N ALA A 553 8.43 19.07 -7.98
CA ALA A 553 7.24 19.78 -8.42
C ALA A 553 5.95 19.39 -7.66
N GLU A 554 5.93 18.22 -7.02
CA GLU A 554 4.82 17.72 -6.20
C GLU A 554 5.09 17.89 -4.68
N ALA A 555 6.16 18.60 -4.29
CA ALA A 555 6.55 18.75 -2.89
C ALA A 555 5.51 19.48 -2.01
N ASN A 556 4.52 20.16 -2.59
CA ASN A 556 3.40 20.75 -1.84
C ASN A 556 2.48 19.70 -1.18
N VAL A 557 2.54 18.43 -1.59
CA VAL A 557 1.85 17.32 -0.91
C VAL A 557 2.20 17.27 0.59
N LEU A 558 3.43 17.65 0.96
CA LEU A 558 3.87 17.77 2.37
C LEU A 558 3.08 18.78 3.22
N VAL A 559 2.49 19.80 2.59
CA VAL A 559 1.94 20.99 3.28
C VAL A 559 0.43 21.11 3.04
N SER A 560 -0.06 20.58 1.92
CA SER A 560 -1.46 20.74 1.47
C SER A 560 -2.19 19.41 1.31
N GLY A 561 -1.58 18.29 1.70
CA GLY A 561 -2.12 16.94 1.50
C GLY A 561 -2.10 16.50 0.04
N LEU A 562 -2.49 15.25 -0.22
CA LEU A 562 -2.46 14.71 -1.59
C LEU A 562 -3.46 15.41 -2.53
N GLY A 563 -4.57 15.95 -2.03
CA GLY A 563 -5.53 16.71 -2.85
C GLY A 563 -4.96 17.92 -3.61
N ALA A 564 -3.75 18.38 -3.28
CA ALA A 564 -3.05 19.45 -3.99
C ALA A 564 -1.98 18.88 -4.95
N HIS A 565 -2.38 18.38 -6.11
CA HIS A 565 -1.44 17.94 -7.15
C HIS A 565 -1.05 19.08 -8.12
N GLN A 566 0.19 19.03 -8.63
CA GLN A 566 0.78 19.97 -9.60
C GLN A 566 0.43 21.46 -9.32
N ASN A 567 0.89 22.00 -8.19
CA ASN A 567 0.75 23.44 -7.93
C ASN A 567 1.46 24.25 -9.04
N PRO A 568 0.82 25.23 -9.69
CA PRO A 568 1.39 25.94 -10.83
C PRO A 568 2.66 26.72 -10.49
N LEU A 569 2.85 27.13 -9.23
CA LEU A 569 4.08 27.79 -8.78
C LEU A 569 5.24 26.80 -8.61
N LEU A 570 4.97 25.57 -8.17
CA LEU A 570 6.01 24.53 -8.06
C LEU A 570 6.29 23.90 -9.42
N ALA A 571 5.27 23.64 -10.23
CA ALA A 571 5.38 23.23 -11.63
C ALA A 571 5.79 24.39 -12.57
N SER A 572 6.78 25.20 -12.16
CA SER A 572 7.24 26.37 -12.90
C SER A 572 8.77 26.54 -12.93
N PHE A 573 9.22 27.47 -13.78
CA PHE A 573 10.61 27.92 -13.83
C PHE A 573 11.05 28.74 -12.59
N LEU A 574 10.14 29.03 -11.64
CA LEU A 574 10.46 29.78 -10.42
C LEU A 574 11.40 28.98 -9.49
N ILE A 575 11.21 27.67 -9.35
CA ILE A 575 12.12 26.81 -8.56
C ILE A 575 13.56 26.91 -9.09
N PRO A 576 13.83 26.74 -10.40
CA PRO A 576 15.15 26.99 -10.99
C PRO A 576 15.72 28.39 -10.74
N LEU A 577 14.92 29.45 -10.83
CA LEU A 577 15.38 30.82 -10.56
C LEU A 577 15.81 31.00 -9.10
N VAL A 578 15.01 30.50 -8.15
CA VAL A 578 15.33 30.52 -6.72
C VAL A 578 16.61 29.71 -6.45
N ALA A 579 16.72 28.51 -7.01
CA ALA A 579 17.92 27.68 -6.89
C ALA A 579 19.19 28.41 -7.38
N TYR A 580 19.13 29.09 -8.52
CA TYR A 580 20.27 29.89 -9.00
C TYR A 580 20.55 31.13 -8.16
N ALA A 581 19.53 31.80 -7.60
CA ALA A 581 19.72 32.96 -6.73
C ALA A 581 20.47 32.60 -5.43
N PHE A 582 20.16 31.45 -4.82
CA PHE A 582 20.80 31.01 -3.57
C PHE A 582 22.10 30.22 -3.76
N LEU A 583 22.18 29.37 -4.80
CA LEU A 583 23.30 28.43 -4.98
C LEU A 583 24.31 28.90 -6.04
N GLY A 584 23.95 29.87 -6.90
CA GLY A 584 24.75 30.26 -8.07
C GLY A 584 26.10 30.92 -7.76
N GLY A 585 26.32 31.38 -6.52
CA GLY A 585 27.56 32.07 -6.11
C GLY A 585 28.82 31.22 -6.21
N HIS A 586 28.71 29.88 -6.12
CA HIS A 586 29.86 28.97 -6.13
C HIS A 586 29.67 27.76 -7.07
N ARG A 587 30.78 27.17 -7.53
CA ARG A 587 30.80 26.20 -8.65
C ARG A 587 29.91 24.97 -8.44
N VAL A 588 29.96 24.37 -7.25
CA VAL A 588 29.15 23.20 -6.88
C VAL A 588 27.66 23.57 -6.82
N GLY A 589 27.35 24.75 -6.26
CA GLY A 589 25.98 25.25 -6.18
C GLY A 589 25.39 25.59 -7.55
N ARG A 590 26.17 26.12 -8.51
CA ARG A 590 25.74 26.27 -9.91
C ARG A 590 25.43 24.94 -10.59
N ALA A 591 26.23 23.91 -10.34
CA ALA A 591 25.98 22.58 -10.88
C ALA A 591 24.68 21.98 -10.30
N LEU A 592 24.46 22.14 -8.99
CA LEU A 592 23.22 21.73 -8.32
C LEU A 592 22.00 22.50 -8.85
N ALA A 593 22.08 23.83 -8.97
CA ALA A 593 21.01 24.66 -9.54
C ALA A 593 20.71 24.34 -11.01
N GLY A 594 21.74 24.02 -11.80
CA GLY A 594 21.58 23.58 -13.19
C GLY A 594 20.94 22.20 -13.32
N GLY A 595 21.28 21.28 -12.42
CA GLY A 595 20.58 20.00 -12.31
C GLY A 595 19.12 20.17 -11.89
N ILE A 596 18.82 21.01 -10.90
CA ILE A 596 17.44 21.39 -10.54
C ILE A 596 16.68 21.96 -11.75
N ALA A 597 17.31 22.86 -12.51
CA ALA A 597 16.71 23.44 -13.72
C ALA A 597 16.40 22.41 -14.81
N LEU A 598 17.32 21.48 -15.08
CA LEU A 598 17.13 20.41 -16.05
C LEU A 598 16.16 19.32 -15.55
N GLY A 599 16.09 19.09 -14.25
CA GLY A 599 15.13 18.18 -13.62
C GLY A 599 13.70 18.72 -13.70
N MET A 600 13.50 20.01 -13.36
CA MET A 600 12.21 20.68 -13.54
C MET A 600 11.79 20.74 -15.01
N ALA A 601 12.73 20.95 -15.94
CA ALA A 601 12.46 20.80 -17.36
C ALA A 601 12.04 19.37 -17.75
N GLY A 602 12.71 18.36 -17.21
CA GLY A 602 12.42 16.95 -17.42
C GLY A 602 11.02 16.56 -16.94
N PHE A 603 10.66 16.95 -15.72
CA PHE A 603 9.31 16.79 -15.17
C PHE A 603 8.27 17.47 -16.08
N SER A 604 8.38 18.79 -16.28
CA SER A 604 7.33 19.56 -16.95
C SER A 604 7.15 19.18 -18.42
N LEU A 605 8.23 18.87 -19.15
CA LEU A 605 8.11 18.40 -20.54
C LEU A 605 7.57 16.96 -20.63
N THR A 606 7.85 16.11 -19.65
CA THR A 606 7.28 14.75 -19.58
C THR A 606 5.78 14.82 -19.28
N GLU A 607 5.35 15.65 -18.32
CA GLU A 607 3.92 15.85 -18.03
C GLU A 607 3.19 16.59 -19.16
N ALA A 608 3.83 17.55 -19.85
CA ALA A 608 3.25 18.16 -21.05
C ALA A 608 3.01 17.14 -22.19
N PHE A 609 3.74 16.02 -22.20
CA PHE A 609 3.54 14.94 -23.16
C PHE A 609 2.55 13.87 -22.66
N GLN A 610 2.77 13.33 -21.46
CA GLN A 610 1.93 12.26 -20.91
C GLN A 610 0.60 12.80 -20.38
N LEU A 611 0.64 13.90 -19.63
CA LEU A 611 -0.43 14.49 -18.82
C LEU A 611 -1.06 13.47 -17.88
N THR A 612 -0.38 13.18 -16.77
CA THR A 612 -0.84 12.20 -15.77
C THR A 612 -1.73 12.83 -14.69
N SER A 613 -1.60 14.15 -14.51
CA SER A 613 -2.43 14.99 -13.63
C SER A 613 -2.61 16.38 -14.29
N ASP A 614 -3.68 17.08 -13.91
CA ASP A 614 -3.96 18.46 -14.33
C ASP A 614 -3.21 19.47 -13.45
N VAL A 615 -2.94 20.68 -13.96
CA VAL A 615 -2.26 21.72 -13.18
C VAL A 615 -3.28 22.47 -12.33
N SER A 616 -3.10 22.45 -11.01
CA SER A 616 -4.03 23.10 -10.08
C SER A 616 -4.30 24.55 -10.44
N TRP A 617 -5.57 24.96 -10.34
CA TRP A 617 -6.05 26.32 -10.60
C TRP A 617 -5.94 26.82 -12.06
N ILE A 618 -5.60 25.97 -13.04
CA ILE A 618 -5.70 26.33 -14.47
C ILE A 618 -7.05 25.83 -15.02
N PRO A 619 -8.05 26.72 -15.23
CA PRO A 619 -9.35 26.30 -15.74
C PRO A 619 -9.28 26.03 -17.25
N GLY A 620 -9.59 24.80 -17.67
CA GLY A 620 -9.77 24.46 -19.08
C GLY A 620 -8.81 23.38 -19.58
N MET A 621 -9.22 22.13 -19.33
CA MET A 621 -8.54 20.85 -19.62
C MET A 621 -7.47 20.85 -20.71
N ASN A 622 -6.43 20.09 -20.41
CA ASN A 622 -5.51 19.40 -21.31
C ASN A 622 -4.61 20.31 -22.15
N ILE A 623 -5.14 21.27 -22.91
CA ILE A 623 -4.30 22.10 -23.76
C ILE A 623 -3.64 23.24 -22.99
N LEU A 624 -4.33 23.84 -22.01
CA LEU A 624 -3.75 24.89 -21.17
C LEU A 624 -2.73 24.32 -20.18
N ASP A 625 -2.99 23.16 -19.59
CA ASP A 625 -2.04 22.42 -18.75
C ASP A 625 -0.77 22.08 -19.54
N ARG A 626 -0.92 21.49 -20.73
CA ARG A 626 0.21 21.16 -21.61
C ARG A 626 0.98 22.40 -22.05
N VAL A 627 0.30 23.51 -22.37
CA VAL A 627 0.98 24.77 -22.72
C VAL A 627 1.72 25.35 -21.51
N TRP A 628 1.11 25.35 -20.31
CA TRP A 628 1.75 25.79 -19.09
C TRP A 628 3.01 24.97 -18.79
N LEU A 629 2.88 23.65 -18.76
CA LEU A 629 3.97 22.71 -18.51
C LEU A 629 5.06 22.79 -19.59
N ALA A 630 4.68 22.92 -20.87
CA ALA A 630 5.66 23.06 -21.96
C ALA A 630 6.42 24.38 -21.89
N VAL A 631 5.75 25.52 -21.66
CA VAL A 631 6.40 26.83 -21.52
C VAL A 631 7.32 26.85 -20.31
N ASN A 632 6.85 26.38 -19.16
CA ASN A 632 7.68 26.31 -17.94
C ASN A 632 8.84 25.32 -18.08
N GLY A 633 8.64 24.20 -18.76
CA GLY A 633 9.70 23.23 -19.06
C GLY A 633 10.77 23.80 -20.00
N LEU A 634 10.38 24.51 -21.06
CA LEU A 634 11.31 25.20 -21.97
C LEU A 634 12.07 26.34 -21.28
N LEU A 635 11.41 27.10 -20.40
CA LEU A 635 12.06 28.14 -19.61
C LEU A 635 13.05 27.54 -18.59
N SER A 636 12.68 26.44 -17.92
CA SER A 636 13.58 25.71 -17.01
C SER A 636 14.79 25.13 -17.76
N LEU A 637 14.59 24.59 -18.97
CA LEU A 637 15.66 24.12 -19.85
C LEU A 637 16.59 25.27 -20.26
N ALA A 638 16.05 26.44 -20.59
CA ALA A 638 16.85 27.62 -20.90
C ALA A 638 17.67 28.10 -19.68
N ILE A 639 17.08 28.13 -18.49
CA ILE A 639 17.79 28.46 -17.24
C ILE A 639 18.92 27.47 -16.98
N GLY A 640 18.69 26.16 -17.13
CA GLY A 640 19.73 25.14 -17.00
C GLY A 640 20.84 25.31 -18.04
N PHE A 641 20.50 25.50 -19.31
CA PHE A 641 21.46 25.69 -20.40
C PHE A 641 22.34 26.94 -20.20
N PHE A 642 21.74 28.08 -19.85
CA PHE A 642 22.46 29.34 -19.66
C PHE A 642 23.16 29.45 -18.31
N GLY A 643 22.62 28.87 -17.24
CA GLY A 643 23.23 28.86 -15.91
C GLY A 643 24.38 27.84 -15.74
N LEU A 644 24.46 26.84 -16.62
CA LEU A 644 25.60 25.93 -16.76
C LEU A 644 26.64 26.42 -17.80
N LYS A 645 26.37 27.54 -18.47
CA LYS A 645 27.32 28.19 -19.38
C LYS A 645 28.54 28.67 -18.60
N ARG A 646 29.71 28.52 -19.23
CA ARG A 646 30.99 29.08 -18.77
C ARG A 646 30.94 30.61 -18.66
N ASP A 647 31.50 31.14 -17.56
CA ASP A 647 31.89 32.56 -17.39
C ASP A 647 33.03 32.92 -18.36
#